data_AF-A0AAV4Q7J5-F1
#
_entry.id   AF-A0AAV4Q7J5-F1
#
_cell.length_a   1.000
_cell.length_b   1.000
_cell.length_c   1.000
_cell.angle_alpha   90.00
_cell.angle_beta   90.00
_cell.angle_gamma   90.00
#
_symmetry.space_group_name_H-M   'P 1'
#
loop_
_entity.id
_entity.type
_entity.pdbx_description
1 polymer ?
#
loop_
_entity_poly.entity_id
_entity_poly.type
_entity_poly.pdbx_seq_one_letter_code
_entity_poly.pdbx_strand_id
1 'polypeptide(L)'
;MNLRYSAFDGVNIYHPDDTFVIEDSIVADNRGHGIFVNSSISQVTLNGVKVRSNGGDGVHYSHHDSYGTAPSFCDTGNIGEEQIYPVRRSHVQKGNSATCKHVNSGKLDRQVLTVNFMGFSSDVADANHASRIDIYDGPTDSSRLLASIPIINNTFPESVTSTRQKILLKYRPRIHYDASFIVEIVANLGIAVYEQKSGILVNASNIVKNGYAAGLHVVTGSGDVVINTTFITGNNGGGVNLTHAGGFVHIDRSSISNNNGRGIAFWFNETSDHTTFNHTVHITRSEVVNNTLYGILMGNQCLADSFWNISLNSFRNSRDSSIFVSPCWSMDKIGHERGVIFVRGLDDDEFSNVPARVEIQYNYFAFNNGKFVANIGVGKETHVQELFFYRNELERNSIREPFPGLNPRSRASAVVVKKHQIVINATYNYWGSVKVREVYERIFDRKDRYNLARVEFLPFLTISSDLDTTAAISDSHERDKIIPFQNGSEIGGEVPGSIFLPRGTYSVTRDIYVRPGNGRLHIEPGAILKFDRSIGMMVQGVLISESDLETQSILYTINDRAYVGQEKSNIRLSKDTEGLLEVHVDGEWGSVCDYGWDIVDASIACNQMGLVLHPEDWSMEQSEFDSTHYGILLSNIQCTLQDTDITHCKSEKDFENSCSSKVGLRCYNPSWSGLRLGMAAGESRLRNIIVEHAGLLDFATNSFKPALQIDFNRHVLEKLKIRNNIDSGVGIMWNEVFVTESRKLTDSHFISNHRHGLVVHTQGLNIYRCEMTNNDGSGIHYNPMFTKQEQRDLISWINLEERNKIIRIPDDITGNISLRSDEYRYFIFTKTKMNKRFSITTSSGRSIGIVVLNSFKETSSENLAFYGRLEITPDAPKWDIRNNLTAFPLRTPGYGVLVDYQPGQVPSGQAIMYIASVDGLRNKPSWETHPKIHIDTVTVKGCNRGISSHHFNRDINDYDDHFHRYSNETILITNTNISDSKAEAMFVWAPFWDPFIKNLAEINYTIINCNIKNNKKDYCTTAEISVIQTTSSTGPLMTQFLNSTKKAVWTSGFLTFGSTTRTSPIPLLCTTVR
;
A
#
# COMPACT_ATOMS: atom_id res chain seq x y z
N MET A 1 -15.38 -34.36 -37.64
CA MET A 1 -16.73 -34.73 -37.08
C MET A 1 -17.66 -33.51 -37.11
N ASN A 2 -18.99 -33.65 -37.21
CA ASN A 2 -19.93 -32.52 -37.12
C ASN A 2 -21.03 -32.82 -36.09
N LEU A 3 -20.81 -32.42 -34.84
CA LEU A 3 -21.69 -32.65 -33.70
C LEU A 3 -22.56 -31.43 -33.46
N ARG A 4 -23.88 -31.60 -33.66
CA ARG A 4 -24.85 -30.54 -33.41
C ARG A 4 -26.13 -31.04 -32.78
N TYR A 5 -26.75 -30.15 -32.01
CA TYR A 5 -28.07 -30.35 -31.40
C TYR A 5 -28.16 -31.53 -30.43
N SER A 6 -27.04 -31.99 -29.88
CA SER A 6 -27.03 -33.03 -28.84
C SER A 6 -27.69 -32.53 -27.55
N ALA A 7 -28.57 -33.34 -26.97
CA ALA A 7 -29.29 -32.99 -25.75
C ALA A 7 -28.41 -33.12 -24.48
N PHE A 8 -27.62 -34.19 -24.39
CA PHE A 8 -26.63 -34.48 -23.33
C PHE A 8 -25.21 -34.47 -23.95
N ASP A 9 -24.42 -35.53 -23.83
CA ASP A 9 -23.15 -35.69 -24.54
C ASP A 9 -23.37 -36.10 -26.01
N GLY A 10 -22.74 -35.42 -26.96
CA GLY A 10 -22.71 -35.86 -28.35
C GLY A 10 -21.69 -36.99 -28.59
N VAL A 11 -20.55 -36.93 -27.90
CA VAL A 11 -19.53 -37.98 -27.82
C VAL A 11 -19.07 -38.06 -26.38
N ASN A 12 -19.10 -39.26 -25.78
CA ASN A 12 -18.63 -39.51 -24.42
C ASN A 12 -17.45 -40.48 -24.45
N ILE A 13 -16.31 -40.06 -23.91
CA ILE A 13 -15.05 -40.79 -23.91
C ILE A 13 -14.64 -41.00 -22.46
N TYR A 14 -14.66 -42.26 -22.03
CA TYR A 14 -14.47 -42.63 -20.64
C TYR A 14 -13.13 -43.33 -20.43
N HIS A 15 -12.33 -42.83 -19.50
CA HIS A 15 -11.02 -43.37 -19.09
C HIS A 15 -10.01 -43.60 -20.24
N PRO A 16 -9.76 -42.63 -21.15
CA PRO A 16 -8.64 -42.76 -22.06
C PRO A 16 -7.31 -42.73 -21.28
N ASP A 17 -6.50 -43.77 -21.47
CA ASP A 17 -5.18 -43.95 -20.84
C ASP A 17 -4.03 -43.36 -21.68
N ASP A 18 -4.31 -42.94 -22.92
CA ASP A 18 -3.35 -42.36 -23.87
C ASP A 18 -3.88 -41.03 -24.45
N THR A 19 -3.05 -40.32 -25.20
CA THR A 19 -3.34 -39.01 -25.81
C THR A 19 -4.60 -39.07 -26.65
N PHE A 20 -5.51 -38.12 -26.40
CA PHE A 20 -6.76 -38.01 -27.13
C PHE A 20 -6.71 -36.82 -28.10
N VAL A 21 -6.94 -37.09 -29.38
CA VAL A 21 -6.84 -36.10 -30.46
C VAL A 21 -8.19 -35.94 -31.17
N ILE A 22 -8.67 -34.70 -31.27
CA ILE A 22 -9.81 -34.32 -32.10
C ILE A 22 -9.31 -33.43 -33.23
N GLU A 23 -9.48 -33.91 -34.46
CA GLU A 23 -9.10 -33.17 -35.66
C GLU A 23 -10.32 -32.76 -36.50
N ASP A 24 -10.24 -31.59 -37.13
CA ASP A 24 -11.15 -31.11 -38.18
C ASP A 24 -12.64 -31.33 -37.86
N SER A 25 -13.04 -30.87 -36.68
CA SER A 25 -14.36 -31.15 -36.12
C SER A 25 -15.15 -29.88 -35.80
N ILE A 26 -16.46 -29.93 -36.00
CA ILE A 26 -17.40 -28.86 -35.66
C ILE A 26 -18.26 -29.34 -34.50
N VAL A 27 -18.26 -28.59 -33.40
CA VAL A 27 -19.12 -28.82 -32.24
C VAL A 27 -19.95 -27.58 -32.00
N ALA A 28 -21.22 -27.62 -32.41
CA ALA A 28 -22.06 -26.44 -32.45
C ALA A 28 -23.51 -26.70 -32.04
N ASP A 29 -24.15 -25.71 -31.43
CA ASP A 29 -25.60 -25.73 -31.18
C ASP A 29 -26.07 -26.92 -30.30
N ASN A 30 -25.19 -27.52 -29.48
CA ASN A 30 -25.52 -28.62 -28.57
C ASN A 30 -26.09 -28.09 -27.25
N ARG A 31 -27.10 -28.73 -26.66
CA ARG A 31 -27.68 -28.34 -25.36
C ARG A 31 -26.87 -28.86 -24.16
N GLY A 32 -26.23 -30.02 -24.29
CA GLY A 32 -25.26 -30.58 -23.32
C GLY A 32 -23.79 -30.43 -23.79
N HIS A 33 -22.87 -31.31 -23.35
CA HIS A 33 -21.41 -31.11 -23.45
C HIS A 33 -20.77 -31.24 -24.84
N GLY A 34 -21.52 -31.60 -25.89
CA GLY A 34 -20.94 -31.82 -27.22
C GLY A 34 -19.96 -33.00 -27.24
N ILE A 35 -18.73 -32.81 -26.77
CA ILE A 35 -17.75 -33.86 -26.47
C ILE A 35 -17.41 -33.85 -24.97
N PHE A 36 -17.64 -34.97 -24.29
CA PHE A 36 -17.27 -35.20 -22.90
C PHE A 36 -16.12 -36.20 -22.82
N VAL A 37 -15.06 -35.85 -22.08
CA VAL A 37 -13.90 -36.70 -21.83
C VAL A 37 -13.66 -36.81 -20.33
N ASN A 38 -13.51 -38.04 -19.83
CA ASN A 38 -13.24 -38.32 -18.42
C ASN A 38 -11.90 -39.03 -18.26
N SER A 39 -10.83 -38.28 -17.97
CA SER A 39 -9.49 -38.82 -17.67
C SER A 39 -8.72 -37.83 -16.79
N SER A 40 -7.71 -38.33 -16.07
CA SER A 40 -6.81 -37.50 -15.26
C SER A 40 -5.42 -37.35 -15.88
N ILE A 41 -5.07 -38.25 -16.80
CA ILE A 41 -3.70 -38.49 -17.26
C ILE A 41 -3.55 -38.38 -18.78
N SER A 42 -4.63 -38.36 -19.56
CA SER A 42 -4.53 -38.22 -21.01
C SER A 42 -4.37 -36.75 -21.42
N GLN A 43 -3.38 -36.46 -22.27
CA GLN A 43 -3.28 -35.13 -22.89
C GLN A 43 -4.40 -34.94 -23.93
N VAL A 44 -5.03 -33.76 -23.93
CA VAL A 44 -6.07 -33.40 -24.91
C VAL A 44 -5.48 -32.56 -26.02
N THR A 45 -5.61 -33.01 -27.26
CA THR A 45 -5.23 -32.23 -28.45
C THR A 45 -6.44 -31.93 -29.31
N LEU A 46 -6.70 -30.63 -29.53
CA LEU A 46 -7.75 -30.14 -30.41
C LEU A 46 -7.10 -29.45 -31.60
N ASN A 47 -7.20 -30.02 -32.80
CA ASN A 47 -6.58 -29.51 -34.02
C ASN A 47 -7.65 -29.17 -35.06
N GLY A 48 -7.75 -27.92 -35.50
CA GLY A 48 -8.76 -27.55 -36.51
C GLY A 48 -10.22 -27.60 -36.02
N VAL A 49 -10.45 -27.53 -34.71
CA VAL A 49 -11.79 -27.70 -34.11
C VAL A 49 -12.56 -26.36 -34.09
N LYS A 50 -13.85 -26.39 -34.47
CA LYS A 50 -14.76 -25.23 -34.44
C LYS A 50 -15.82 -25.43 -33.37
N VAL A 51 -15.70 -24.71 -32.26
CA VAL A 51 -16.66 -24.72 -31.15
C VAL A 51 -17.46 -23.42 -31.15
N ARG A 52 -18.79 -23.52 -31.35
CA ARG A 52 -19.64 -22.33 -31.44
C ARG A 52 -21.07 -22.55 -30.93
N SER A 53 -21.60 -21.56 -30.21
CA SER A 53 -23.03 -21.46 -29.92
C SER A 53 -23.64 -22.67 -29.19
N ASN A 54 -22.87 -23.36 -28.34
CA ASN A 54 -23.40 -24.47 -27.52
C ASN A 54 -24.15 -23.93 -26.27
N GLY A 55 -25.23 -24.62 -25.90
CA GLY A 55 -26.06 -24.47 -24.70
C GLY A 55 -25.56 -25.26 -23.47
N GLY A 56 -24.61 -26.17 -23.66
CA GLY A 56 -23.73 -26.71 -22.61
C GLY A 56 -22.28 -26.45 -23.02
N ASP A 57 -21.32 -27.11 -22.41
CA ASP A 57 -19.92 -27.06 -22.86
C ASP A 57 -19.85 -27.58 -24.31
N GLY A 58 -19.00 -27.01 -25.16
CA GLY A 58 -18.74 -27.61 -26.46
C GLY A 58 -17.79 -28.80 -26.36
N VAL A 59 -16.75 -28.65 -25.53
CA VAL A 59 -15.84 -29.73 -25.15
C VAL A 59 -15.64 -29.64 -23.64
N HIS A 60 -15.98 -30.71 -22.93
CA HIS A 60 -15.85 -30.83 -21.48
C HIS A 60 -14.82 -31.91 -21.13
N TYR A 61 -13.83 -31.56 -20.33
CA TYR A 61 -12.85 -32.51 -19.80
C TYR A 61 -12.92 -32.54 -18.27
N SER A 62 -13.15 -33.73 -17.70
CA SER A 62 -13.24 -33.95 -16.26
C SER A 62 -12.16 -34.92 -15.78
N HIS A 63 -11.58 -34.61 -14.62
CA HIS A 63 -10.68 -35.49 -13.88
C HIS A 63 -11.36 -36.82 -13.49
N HIS A 64 -10.59 -37.91 -13.55
CA HIS A 64 -11.05 -39.29 -13.39
C HIS A 64 -10.70 -39.92 -12.03
N ASP A 65 -9.59 -39.52 -11.40
CA ASP A 65 -9.04 -40.21 -10.21
C ASP A 65 -9.77 -39.81 -8.92
N SER A 66 -10.74 -38.89 -9.00
CA SER A 66 -11.51 -38.41 -7.87
C SER A 66 -12.99 -38.78 -8.05
N TYR A 67 -13.42 -39.84 -7.35
CA TYR A 67 -14.81 -39.93 -6.91
C TYR A 67 -14.99 -39.00 -5.70
N GLY A 68 -14.85 -37.69 -5.93
CA GLY A 68 -15.15 -36.70 -4.91
C GLY A 68 -16.61 -36.86 -4.46
N THR A 69 -16.83 -36.91 -3.15
CA THR A 69 -18.19 -36.83 -2.58
C THR A 69 -18.75 -35.45 -2.90
N ALA A 70 -19.58 -35.34 -3.94
CA ALA A 70 -20.25 -34.07 -4.24
C ALA A 70 -21.14 -33.68 -3.05
N PRO A 71 -21.17 -32.39 -2.65
CA PRO A 71 -21.98 -31.95 -1.52
C PRO A 71 -23.42 -32.42 -1.64
N SER A 72 -24.00 -32.85 -0.51
CA SER A 72 -25.38 -33.32 -0.45
C SER A 72 -26.33 -32.21 -0.89
N PHE A 73 -27.16 -32.48 -1.90
CA PHE A 73 -28.11 -31.55 -2.51
C PHE A 73 -28.89 -30.84 -1.40
N CYS A 74 -29.63 -31.59 -0.58
CA CYS A 74 -30.47 -31.04 0.49
C CYS A 74 -29.72 -30.37 1.65
N ASP A 75 -28.43 -30.63 1.84
CA ASP A 75 -27.64 -30.05 2.94
C ASP A 75 -26.91 -28.77 2.52
N THR A 76 -27.01 -28.37 1.24
CA THR A 76 -26.38 -27.16 0.69
C THR A 76 -27.38 -26.02 0.48
N GLY A 77 -26.96 -24.77 0.63
CA GLY A 77 -27.84 -23.61 0.42
C GLY A 77 -28.18 -23.34 -1.06
N ASN A 78 -28.95 -22.27 -1.32
CA ASN A 78 -29.12 -21.72 -2.66
C ASN A 78 -27.78 -21.23 -3.20
N ILE A 79 -27.62 -21.33 -4.52
CA ILE A 79 -26.41 -20.91 -5.21
C ILE A 79 -26.60 -19.47 -5.72
N GLY A 80 -25.73 -18.57 -5.27
CA GLY A 80 -25.77 -17.15 -5.60
C GLY A 80 -25.33 -16.83 -7.03
N GLU A 81 -25.54 -15.57 -7.45
CA GLU A 81 -25.28 -15.08 -8.83
C GLU A 81 -23.80 -15.03 -9.20
N GLU A 82 -22.90 -15.22 -8.23
CA GLU A 82 -21.44 -15.25 -8.42
C GLU A 82 -20.88 -16.67 -8.61
N GLN A 83 -21.73 -17.71 -8.66
CA GLN A 83 -21.27 -19.09 -8.77
C GLN A 83 -20.59 -19.40 -10.13
N ILE A 84 -19.50 -20.17 -10.05
CA ILE A 84 -18.85 -20.81 -11.20
C ILE A 84 -19.36 -22.27 -11.32
N TYR A 85 -19.99 -22.59 -12.45
CA TYR A 85 -20.36 -23.92 -12.95
C TYR A 85 -19.19 -24.64 -13.66
N PRO A 86 -19.20 -25.99 -13.78
CA PRO A 86 -20.23 -26.93 -13.37
C PRO A 86 -20.36 -27.01 -11.85
N VAL A 87 -21.59 -27.18 -11.38
CA VAL A 87 -21.84 -27.54 -9.98
C VAL A 87 -22.36 -28.96 -9.93
N ARG A 88 -21.59 -29.85 -9.29
CA ARG A 88 -22.06 -31.19 -8.95
C ARG A 88 -22.72 -31.20 -7.57
N ARG A 89 -23.86 -31.87 -7.48
CA ARG A 89 -24.54 -32.20 -6.23
C ARG A 89 -24.90 -33.67 -6.26
N SER A 90 -24.57 -34.37 -5.18
CA SER A 90 -25.08 -35.73 -4.96
C SER A 90 -26.17 -35.66 -3.91
N HIS A 91 -27.05 -36.64 -3.85
CA HIS A 91 -27.93 -36.81 -2.71
C HIS A 91 -28.09 -38.29 -2.46
N VAL A 92 -28.13 -38.67 -1.19
CA VAL A 92 -28.42 -40.04 -0.77
C VAL A 92 -29.47 -39.94 0.32
N GLN A 93 -30.70 -40.31 -0.01
CA GLN A 93 -31.76 -40.56 0.95
C GLN A 93 -31.55 -41.93 1.57
N LYS A 94 -31.45 -41.96 2.91
CA LYS A 94 -31.56 -43.17 3.73
C LYS A 94 -32.78 -43.04 4.63
N GLY A 95 -33.85 -43.80 4.35
CA GLY A 95 -35.10 -43.70 5.14
C GLY A 95 -35.91 -42.42 4.87
N ASN A 96 -36.30 -41.67 5.91
CA ASN A 96 -37.22 -40.52 5.79
C ASN A 96 -36.47 -39.19 5.56
N SER A 97 -36.33 -38.76 4.30
CA SER A 97 -35.81 -37.43 3.95
C SER A 97 -36.95 -36.43 3.70
N ALA A 98 -36.70 -35.14 3.97
CA ALA A 98 -37.64 -34.05 3.68
C ALA A 98 -37.50 -33.54 2.24
N THR A 99 -38.56 -32.91 1.71
CA THR A 99 -38.47 -32.22 0.41
C THR A 99 -37.52 -31.04 0.52
N CYS A 100 -36.56 -30.94 -0.40
CA CYS A 100 -35.59 -29.85 -0.44
C CYS A 100 -35.54 -29.22 -1.83
N LYS A 101 -35.07 -27.97 -1.90
CA LYS A 101 -35.11 -27.12 -3.10
C LYS A 101 -33.86 -26.26 -3.19
N HIS A 102 -33.33 -26.12 -4.38
CA HIS A 102 -32.19 -25.24 -4.64
C HIS A 102 -32.47 -24.38 -5.87
N VAL A 103 -32.43 -23.07 -5.66
CA VAL A 103 -32.40 -22.10 -6.73
C VAL A 103 -30.96 -21.93 -7.18
N ASN A 104 -30.74 -22.09 -8.47
CA ASN A 104 -29.46 -21.90 -9.14
C ASN A 104 -29.62 -20.70 -10.08
N SER A 105 -28.69 -19.76 -10.00
CA SER A 105 -28.74 -18.52 -10.78
C SER A 105 -27.49 -18.38 -11.62
N GLY A 106 -27.67 -18.18 -12.93
CA GLY A 106 -26.61 -17.69 -13.81
C GLY A 106 -26.25 -16.25 -13.47
N LYS A 107 -25.03 -15.85 -13.83
CA LYS A 107 -24.50 -14.50 -13.61
C LYS A 107 -24.96 -13.49 -14.66
N LEU A 108 -25.23 -13.94 -15.88
CA LEU A 108 -25.52 -13.05 -17.03
C LEU A 108 -26.99 -13.13 -17.47
N ASP A 109 -27.59 -11.99 -17.85
CA ASP A 109 -29.00 -11.82 -18.26
C ASP A 109 -29.47 -12.71 -19.44
N ARG A 110 -28.57 -13.46 -20.08
CA ARG A 110 -28.84 -14.39 -21.19
C ARG A 110 -28.23 -15.77 -21.02
N GLN A 111 -27.65 -16.05 -19.86
CA GLN A 111 -27.09 -17.36 -19.54
C GLN A 111 -28.23 -18.32 -19.25
N VAL A 112 -28.27 -19.45 -19.96
CA VAL A 112 -29.17 -20.56 -19.62
C VAL A 112 -28.39 -21.62 -18.88
N LEU A 113 -29.05 -22.25 -17.92
CA LEU A 113 -28.52 -23.37 -17.14
C LEU A 113 -29.09 -24.67 -17.69
N THR A 114 -28.21 -25.65 -17.89
CA THR A 114 -28.54 -27.02 -18.30
C THR A 114 -28.28 -27.96 -17.13
N VAL A 115 -29.27 -28.76 -16.77
CA VAL A 115 -29.15 -29.80 -15.74
C VAL A 115 -28.89 -31.14 -16.41
N ASN A 116 -27.75 -31.73 -16.09
CA ASN A 116 -27.28 -33.03 -16.52
C ASN A 116 -27.49 -34.05 -15.39
N PHE A 117 -27.90 -35.26 -15.74
CA PHE A 117 -28.16 -36.35 -14.80
C PHE A 117 -27.08 -37.42 -14.94
N MET A 118 -26.21 -37.50 -13.94
CA MET A 118 -25.00 -38.33 -14.02
C MET A 118 -25.24 -39.77 -13.57
N GLY A 119 -26.19 -39.97 -12.64
CA GLY A 119 -26.56 -41.31 -12.21
C GLY A 119 -27.65 -41.30 -11.17
N PHE A 120 -28.60 -42.23 -11.32
CA PHE A 120 -29.69 -42.48 -10.39
C PHE A 120 -29.61 -43.90 -9.86
N SER A 121 -29.82 -44.05 -8.56
CA SER A 121 -30.01 -45.36 -7.95
C SER A 121 -31.12 -45.32 -6.91
N SER A 122 -32.00 -46.31 -6.92
CA SER A 122 -33.09 -46.46 -5.94
C SER A 122 -33.43 -47.93 -5.76
N ASP A 123 -33.98 -48.29 -4.59
CA ASP A 123 -34.57 -49.60 -4.31
C ASP A 123 -35.97 -49.80 -4.94
N VAL A 124 -36.52 -48.78 -5.59
CA VAL A 124 -37.83 -48.82 -6.28
C VAL A 124 -37.67 -49.03 -7.79
N ALA A 125 -38.43 -49.97 -8.35
CA ALA A 125 -38.48 -50.24 -9.79
C ALA A 125 -39.67 -49.56 -10.52
N ASP A 126 -40.68 -49.08 -9.79
CA ASP A 126 -41.89 -48.45 -10.35
C ASP A 126 -41.82 -46.91 -10.32
N ALA A 127 -41.93 -46.29 -11.50
CA ALA A 127 -41.87 -44.84 -11.69
C ALA A 127 -42.98 -44.04 -10.97
N ASN A 128 -44.12 -44.65 -10.67
CA ASN A 128 -45.22 -43.98 -9.97
C ASN A 128 -44.94 -43.83 -8.46
N HIS A 129 -44.11 -44.73 -7.92
CA HIS A 129 -43.77 -44.81 -6.50
C HIS A 129 -42.34 -44.35 -6.20
N ALA A 130 -41.55 -43.98 -7.21
CA ALA A 130 -40.20 -43.47 -7.06
C ALA A 130 -40.15 -42.02 -6.51
N SER A 131 -39.05 -41.70 -5.82
CA SER A 131 -38.66 -40.31 -5.52
C SER A 131 -38.46 -39.53 -6.83
N ARG A 132 -38.68 -38.21 -6.83
CA ARG A 132 -38.64 -37.40 -8.06
C ARG A 132 -37.80 -36.14 -7.91
N ILE A 133 -37.21 -35.70 -9.01
CA ILE A 133 -36.62 -34.36 -9.14
C ILE A 133 -37.43 -33.54 -10.15
N ASP A 134 -37.95 -32.40 -9.69
CA ASP A 134 -38.69 -31.45 -10.53
C ASP A 134 -37.81 -30.23 -10.84
N ILE A 135 -37.89 -29.75 -12.08
CA ILE A 135 -37.07 -28.65 -12.58
C ILE A 135 -37.98 -27.55 -13.10
N TYR A 136 -37.84 -26.34 -12.57
CA TYR A 136 -38.66 -25.18 -12.93
C TYR A 136 -37.80 -24.08 -13.56
N ASP A 137 -38.33 -23.43 -14.60
CA ASP A 137 -37.73 -22.34 -15.37
C ASP A 137 -37.88 -20.99 -14.66
N GLY A 138 -37.30 -20.89 -13.47
CA GLY A 138 -37.32 -19.70 -12.62
C GLY A 138 -37.04 -20.05 -11.15
N PRO A 139 -37.03 -19.04 -10.25
CA PRO A 139 -36.62 -19.23 -8.85
C PRO A 139 -37.69 -19.82 -7.93
N THR A 140 -38.91 -20.05 -8.42
CA THR A 140 -40.07 -20.44 -7.58
C THR A 140 -40.83 -21.65 -8.14
N ASP A 141 -41.54 -22.36 -7.27
CA ASP A 141 -42.45 -23.46 -7.65
C ASP A 141 -43.62 -23.01 -8.56
N SER A 142 -43.88 -21.70 -8.65
CA SER A 142 -44.86 -21.11 -9.57
C SER A 142 -44.30 -20.88 -10.98
N SER A 143 -43.00 -21.07 -11.18
CA SER A 143 -42.34 -20.96 -12.49
C SER A 143 -42.71 -22.14 -13.40
N ARG A 144 -42.45 -22.03 -14.70
CA ARG A 144 -42.82 -23.08 -15.68
C ARG A 144 -42.05 -24.37 -15.37
N LEU A 145 -42.76 -25.48 -15.09
CA LEU A 145 -42.14 -26.80 -14.95
C LEU A 145 -41.55 -27.25 -16.29
N LEU A 146 -40.23 -27.45 -16.33
CA LEU A 146 -39.49 -27.93 -17.50
C LEU A 146 -39.48 -29.45 -17.58
N ALA A 147 -39.26 -30.12 -16.44
CA ALA A 147 -39.23 -31.58 -16.36
C ALA A 147 -39.54 -32.06 -14.94
N SER A 148 -40.11 -33.26 -14.83
CA SER A 148 -40.28 -33.98 -13.56
C SER A 148 -39.85 -35.42 -13.77
N ILE A 149 -38.79 -35.84 -13.09
CA ILE A 149 -38.06 -37.06 -13.43
C ILE A 149 -38.06 -38.02 -12.24
N PRO A 150 -38.52 -39.28 -12.40
CA PRO A 150 -38.43 -40.31 -11.36
C PRO A 150 -37.01 -40.86 -11.24
N ILE A 151 -36.56 -41.09 -10.00
CA ILE A 151 -35.24 -41.64 -9.67
C ILE A 151 -35.37 -43.15 -9.52
N ILE A 152 -34.91 -43.89 -10.53
CA ILE A 152 -35.00 -45.36 -10.62
C ILE A 152 -33.62 -45.89 -11.01
N ASN A 153 -33.25 -47.09 -10.57
CA ASN A 153 -32.03 -47.74 -11.04
C ASN A 153 -31.98 -47.79 -12.59
N ASN A 154 -30.80 -47.53 -13.16
CA ASN A 154 -30.53 -47.58 -14.61
C ASN A 154 -31.35 -46.58 -15.47
N THR A 155 -31.81 -45.47 -14.89
CA THR A 155 -32.39 -44.37 -15.67
C THR A 155 -31.38 -43.25 -15.92
N PHE A 156 -31.26 -42.83 -17.18
CA PHE A 156 -30.40 -41.73 -17.65
C PHE A 156 -31.28 -40.71 -18.40
N PRO A 157 -31.88 -39.76 -17.67
CA PRO A 157 -32.74 -38.74 -18.28
C PRO A 157 -31.97 -37.80 -19.22
N GLU A 158 -32.64 -37.27 -20.23
CA GLU A 158 -32.09 -36.19 -21.07
C GLU A 158 -31.84 -34.92 -20.24
N SER A 159 -30.83 -34.13 -20.64
CA SER A 159 -30.57 -32.84 -20.00
C SER A 159 -31.74 -31.88 -20.16
N VAL A 160 -31.91 -31.02 -19.16
CA VAL A 160 -32.96 -30.00 -19.14
C VAL A 160 -32.33 -28.62 -19.15
N THR A 161 -32.52 -27.89 -20.24
CA THR A 161 -32.03 -26.51 -20.39
C THR A 161 -33.14 -25.50 -20.08
N SER A 162 -32.83 -24.52 -19.25
CA SER A 162 -33.71 -23.39 -18.94
C SER A 162 -33.84 -22.41 -20.12
N THR A 163 -34.87 -21.56 -20.10
CA THR A 163 -34.99 -20.42 -21.03
C THR A 163 -34.76 -19.08 -20.33
N ARG A 164 -34.52 -19.10 -19.02
CA ARG A 164 -34.24 -17.96 -18.16
C ARG A 164 -32.91 -18.16 -17.41
N GLN A 165 -32.46 -17.10 -16.75
CA GLN A 165 -31.21 -17.08 -15.98
C GLN A 165 -31.24 -17.89 -14.68
N LYS A 166 -32.43 -18.23 -14.15
CA LYS A 166 -32.59 -18.95 -12.88
C LYS A 166 -33.34 -20.25 -13.09
N ILE A 167 -32.88 -21.33 -12.45
CA ILE A 167 -33.51 -22.65 -12.48
C ILE A 167 -33.66 -23.18 -11.05
N LEU A 168 -34.84 -23.71 -10.74
CA LEU A 168 -35.15 -24.32 -9.43
C LEU A 168 -35.18 -25.84 -9.59
N LEU A 169 -34.34 -26.54 -8.81
CA LEU A 169 -34.39 -27.99 -8.68
C LEU A 169 -35.07 -28.33 -7.36
N LYS A 170 -36.11 -29.15 -7.40
CA LYS A 170 -36.89 -29.58 -6.23
C LYS A 170 -36.88 -31.09 -6.12
N TYR A 171 -36.28 -31.61 -5.06
CA TYR A 171 -36.29 -33.04 -4.75
C TYR A 171 -37.52 -33.40 -3.92
N ARG A 172 -38.33 -34.35 -4.42
CA ARG A 172 -39.51 -34.91 -3.75
C ARG A 172 -39.23 -36.35 -3.34
N PRO A 173 -38.87 -36.59 -2.07
CA PRO A 173 -38.61 -37.93 -1.56
C PRO A 173 -39.90 -38.74 -1.44
N ARG A 174 -39.79 -40.06 -1.58
CA ARG A 174 -40.82 -41.02 -1.20
C ARG A 174 -40.42 -41.70 0.12
N ILE A 175 -41.38 -41.74 1.04
CA ILE A 175 -41.20 -42.29 2.38
C ILE A 175 -40.99 -43.81 2.26
N HIS A 176 -40.03 -44.37 3.02
CA HIS A 176 -39.66 -45.79 3.07
C HIS A 176 -38.83 -46.38 1.92
N TYR A 177 -38.33 -45.55 1.00
CA TYR A 177 -37.50 -45.99 -0.11
C TYR A 177 -36.19 -45.23 -0.15
N ASP A 178 -35.10 -45.95 -0.43
CA ASP A 178 -33.79 -45.36 -0.61
C ASP A 178 -33.64 -44.86 -2.06
N ALA A 179 -33.11 -43.64 -2.19
CA ALA A 179 -32.89 -43.02 -3.48
C ALA A 179 -31.63 -42.17 -3.43
N SER A 180 -30.83 -42.28 -4.47
CA SER A 180 -29.64 -41.48 -4.66
C SER A 180 -29.58 -40.96 -6.08
N PHE A 181 -29.09 -39.74 -6.22
CA PHE A 181 -28.90 -39.12 -7.52
C PHE A 181 -27.67 -38.23 -7.51
N ILE A 182 -27.07 -38.08 -8.68
CA ILE A 182 -26.03 -37.09 -8.95
C ILE A 182 -26.51 -36.22 -10.10
N VAL A 183 -26.61 -34.92 -9.84
CA VAL A 183 -26.90 -33.91 -10.85
C VAL A 183 -25.71 -32.99 -11.02
N GLU A 184 -25.44 -32.65 -12.26
CA GLU A 184 -24.46 -31.64 -12.63
C GLU A 184 -25.18 -30.50 -13.33
N ILE A 185 -24.98 -29.28 -12.85
CA ILE A 185 -25.57 -28.09 -13.44
C ILE A 185 -24.47 -27.40 -14.22
N VAL A 186 -24.66 -27.22 -15.52
CA VAL A 186 -23.72 -26.59 -16.44
C VAL A 186 -24.34 -25.36 -17.09
N ALA A 187 -23.49 -24.50 -17.66
CA ALA A 187 -23.92 -23.33 -18.42
C ALA A 187 -23.10 -23.21 -19.71
N ASN A 188 -23.67 -22.58 -20.75
CA ASN A 188 -23.15 -22.46 -22.14
C ASN A 188 -21.63 -22.20 -22.32
N LEU A 189 -20.79 -23.23 -22.30
CA LEU A 189 -19.34 -23.14 -22.34
C LEU A 189 -18.75 -23.38 -23.75
N GLY A 190 -17.56 -22.83 -24.00
CA GLY A 190 -16.77 -23.15 -25.19
C GLY A 190 -15.99 -24.46 -24.96
N ILE A 191 -14.80 -24.34 -24.40
CA ILE A 191 -13.98 -25.48 -23.97
C ILE A 191 -13.73 -25.35 -22.47
N ALA A 192 -14.02 -26.39 -21.71
CA ALA A 192 -13.86 -26.41 -20.26
C ALA A 192 -13.03 -27.62 -19.83
N VAL A 193 -12.01 -27.38 -19.01
CA VAL A 193 -11.09 -28.41 -18.52
C VAL A 193 -10.98 -28.31 -17.00
N TYR A 194 -11.22 -29.41 -16.31
CA TYR A 194 -11.25 -29.48 -14.85
C TYR A 194 -10.20 -30.46 -14.31
N GLU A 195 -9.42 -30.02 -13.32
CA GLU A 195 -8.51 -30.86 -12.52
C GLU A 195 -7.51 -31.69 -13.34
N GLN A 196 -7.06 -31.16 -14.48
CA GLN A 196 -6.20 -31.90 -15.42
C GLN A 196 -4.74 -31.94 -14.95
N LYS A 197 -4.12 -33.14 -14.94
CA LYS A 197 -2.71 -33.31 -14.52
C LYS A 197 -1.70 -33.22 -15.68
N SER A 198 -2.08 -33.63 -16.90
CA SER A 198 -1.16 -33.71 -18.04
C SER A 198 -1.04 -32.41 -18.83
N GLY A 199 -2.07 -32.06 -19.61
CA GLY A 199 -2.11 -30.81 -20.35
C GLY A 199 -3.18 -30.74 -21.44
N ILE A 200 -3.37 -29.55 -21.98
CA ILE A 200 -4.26 -29.24 -23.10
C ILE A 200 -3.50 -28.52 -24.21
N LEU A 201 -3.67 -29.00 -25.44
CA LEU A 201 -3.18 -28.39 -26.66
C LEU A 201 -4.37 -28.01 -27.55
N VAL A 202 -4.56 -26.70 -27.79
CA VAL A 202 -5.54 -26.17 -28.73
C VAL A 202 -4.80 -25.54 -29.91
N ASN A 203 -4.88 -26.18 -31.06
CA ASN A 203 -4.17 -25.78 -32.26
C ASN A 203 -5.14 -25.50 -33.43
N ALA A 204 -4.86 -24.45 -34.20
CA ALA A 204 -5.57 -24.12 -35.44
C ALA A 204 -7.12 -24.06 -35.30
N SER A 205 -7.63 -23.72 -34.11
CA SER A 205 -9.05 -23.90 -33.76
C SER A 205 -9.83 -22.57 -33.73
N ASN A 206 -11.16 -22.64 -33.74
CA ASN A 206 -12.05 -21.48 -33.65
C ASN A 206 -13.06 -21.65 -32.50
N ILE A 207 -13.00 -20.76 -31.50
CA ILE A 207 -13.87 -20.75 -30.33
C ILE A 207 -14.66 -19.43 -30.34
N VAL A 208 -15.91 -19.49 -30.80
CA VAL A 208 -16.66 -18.28 -31.18
C VAL A 208 -18.06 -18.23 -30.58
N LYS A 209 -18.45 -17.06 -30.04
CA LYS A 209 -19.82 -16.77 -29.57
C LYS A 209 -20.36 -17.78 -28.53
N ASN A 210 -19.54 -18.14 -27.55
CA ASN A 210 -19.97 -18.97 -26.43
C ASN A 210 -20.42 -18.10 -25.24
N GLY A 211 -21.29 -18.65 -24.38
CA GLY A 211 -22.15 -17.87 -23.46
C GLY A 211 -21.70 -17.80 -21.99
N TYR A 212 -20.46 -18.19 -21.66
CA TYR A 212 -19.98 -18.35 -20.27
C TYR A 212 -18.82 -17.43 -19.89
N ALA A 213 -18.18 -17.69 -18.73
CA ALA A 213 -17.06 -16.98 -18.13
C ALA A 213 -15.82 -16.84 -19.03
N ALA A 214 -15.53 -17.79 -19.92
CA ALA A 214 -14.50 -17.67 -20.95
C ALA A 214 -14.76 -18.57 -22.17
N GLY A 215 -14.12 -18.28 -23.31
CA GLY A 215 -14.09 -19.18 -24.47
C GLY A 215 -13.35 -20.49 -24.20
N LEU A 216 -12.17 -20.40 -23.57
CA LEU A 216 -11.44 -21.53 -22.99
C LEU A 216 -11.31 -21.31 -21.48
N HIS A 217 -11.73 -22.28 -20.68
CA HIS A 217 -11.65 -22.22 -19.22
C HIS A 217 -10.93 -23.47 -18.69
N VAL A 218 -9.82 -23.27 -17.98
CA VAL A 218 -9.07 -24.34 -17.30
C VAL A 218 -9.16 -24.09 -15.80
N VAL A 219 -9.72 -25.04 -15.06
CA VAL A 219 -10.05 -24.91 -13.64
C VAL A 219 -9.32 -25.98 -12.84
N THR A 220 -8.42 -25.56 -11.92
CA THR A 220 -7.61 -26.42 -11.00
C THR A 220 -6.83 -27.55 -11.70
N GLY A 221 -5.61 -27.91 -11.29
CA GLY A 221 -4.81 -28.94 -12.01
C GLY A 221 -3.30 -28.79 -11.84
N SER A 222 -2.49 -29.52 -12.62
CA SER A 222 -1.00 -29.47 -12.61
C SER A 222 -0.32 -29.61 -14.00
N GLY A 223 -0.99 -29.26 -15.11
CA GLY A 223 -0.55 -29.60 -16.47
C GLY A 223 -0.32 -28.43 -17.45
N ASP A 224 0.32 -28.70 -18.59
CA ASP A 224 0.68 -27.70 -19.60
C ASP A 224 -0.52 -27.18 -20.39
N VAL A 225 -0.57 -25.88 -20.70
CA VAL A 225 -1.63 -25.25 -21.51
C VAL A 225 -1.02 -24.60 -22.74
N VAL A 226 -1.28 -25.17 -23.92
CA VAL A 226 -0.75 -24.67 -25.19
C VAL A 226 -1.91 -24.25 -26.09
N ILE A 227 -1.90 -23.00 -26.53
CA ILE A 227 -2.86 -22.42 -27.50
C ILE A 227 -2.06 -21.87 -28.67
N ASN A 228 -2.24 -22.44 -29.86
CA ASN A 228 -1.48 -22.04 -31.04
C ASN A 228 -2.41 -21.79 -32.22
N THR A 229 -2.18 -20.70 -32.95
CA THR A 229 -2.87 -20.40 -34.22
C THR A 229 -4.41 -20.46 -34.09
N THR A 230 -4.94 -20.02 -32.95
CA THR A 230 -6.35 -20.21 -32.59
C THR A 230 -7.09 -18.88 -32.49
N PHE A 231 -8.35 -18.85 -32.92
CA PHE A 231 -9.22 -17.67 -32.85
C PHE A 231 -10.25 -17.82 -31.73
N ILE A 232 -10.21 -16.94 -30.74
CA ILE A 232 -11.13 -16.92 -29.60
C ILE A 232 -11.84 -15.57 -29.57
N THR A 233 -13.07 -15.52 -30.09
CA THR A 233 -13.72 -14.22 -30.34
C THR A 233 -15.23 -14.18 -30.07
N GLY A 234 -15.69 -13.01 -29.64
CA GLY A 234 -17.12 -12.72 -29.49
C GLY A 234 -17.80 -13.50 -28.36
N ASN A 235 -17.03 -13.98 -27.37
CA ASN A 235 -17.59 -14.72 -26.23
C ASN A 235 -18.19 -13.74 -25.21
N ASN A 236 -19.26 -14.16 -24.51
CA ASN A 236 -20.00 -13.29 -23.59
C ASN A 236 -19.30 -13.11 -22.22
N GLY A 237 -18.22 -13.85 -21.95
CA GLY A 237 -17.27 -13.63 -20.86
C GLY A 237 -15.87 -13.34 -21.40
N GLY A 238 -14.83 -13.86 -20.75
CA GLY A 238 -13.44 -13.72 -21.21
C GLY A 238 -13.07 -14.55 -22.45
N GLY A 239 -11.85 -14.39 -22.95
CA GLY A 239 -11.30 -15.24 -24.01
C GLY A 239 -10.75 -16.54 -23.44
N VAL A 240 -9.67 -16.44 -22.69
CA VAL A 240 -8.99 -17.54 -21.98
C VAL A 240 -9.01 -17.24 -20.49
N ASN A 241 -9.43 -18.19 -19.66
CA ASN A 241 -9.36 -18.08 -18.22
C ASN A 241 -8.69 -19.33 -17.63
N LEU A 242 -7.64 -19.13 -16.86
CA LEU A 242 -6.82 -20.17 -16.27
C LEU A 242 -6.81 -19.97 -14.75
N THR A 243 -7.33 -20.94 -14.00
CA THR A 243 -7.29 -20.98 -12.52
C THR A 243 -6.36 -22.08 -12.01
N HIS A 244 -5.41 -22.49 -12.85
CA HIS A 244 -4.48 -23.59 -12.62
C HIS A 244 -3.10 -23.07 -12.15
N ALA A 245 -2.53 -23.70 -11.13
CA ALA A 245 -1.31 -23.33 -10.43
C ALA A 245 -0.10 -24.21 -10.87
N GLY A 246 0.85 -23.65 -11.64
CA GLY A 246 2.05 -24.36 -12.12
C GLY A 246 2.09 -24.61 -13.64
N GLY A 247 3.02 -25.44 -14.10
CA GLY A 247 3.11 -25.88 -15.51
C GLY A 247 3.61 -24.83 -16.51
N PHE A 248 3.72 -25.24 -17.78
CA PHE A 248 4.08 -24.37 -18.90
C PHE A 248 2.83 -23.89 -19.64
N VAL A 249 2.68 -22.57 -19.76
CA VAL A 249 1.59 -21.95 -20.53
C VAL A 249 2.16 -21.25 -21.75
N HIS A 250 1.68 -21.62 -22.94
CA HIS A 250 2.15 -21.05 -24.20
C HIS A 250 0.99 -20.66 -25.12
N ILE A 251 0.84 -19.37 -25.37
CA ILE A 251 -0.15 -18.81 -26.30
C ILE A 251 0.62 -18.16 -27.45
N ASP A 252 0.63 -18.78 -28.63
CA ASP A 252 1.34 -18.28 -29.82
C ASP A 252 0.39 -18.06 -31.01
N ARG A 253 0.65 -17.02 -31.82
CA ARG A 253 -0.02 -16.76 -33.11
C ARG A 253 -1.56 -16.77 -33.06
N SER A 254 -2.14 -16.41 -31.92
CA SER A 254 -3.58 -16.55 -31.68
C SER A 254 -4.27 -15.18 -31.62
N SER A 255 -5.56 -15.12 -31.92
CA SER A 255 -6.35 -13.89 -31.86
C SER A 255 -7.44 -14.02 -30.80
N ILE A 256 -7.34 -13.19 -29.75
CA ILE A 256 -8.26 -13.14 -28.62
C ILE A 256 -8.95 -11.78 -28.63
N SER A 257 -10.14 -11.71 -29.23
CA SER A 257 -10.75 -10.41 -29.54
C SER A 257 -12.26 -10.33 -29.33
N ASN A 258 -12.76 -9.13 -29.04
CA ASN A 258 -14.20 -8.84 -28.94
C ASN A 258 -14.94 -9.67 -27.87
N ASN A 259 -14.27 -10.07 -26.78
CA ASN A 259 -14.90 -10.82 -25.69
C ASN A 259 -15.47 -9.85 -24.63
N ASN A 260 -16.64 -10.18 -24.07
CA ASN A 260 -17.31 -9.39 -23.03
C ASN A 260 -16.76 -9.75 -21.62
N GLY A 261 -15.45 -9.58 -21.47
CA GLY A 261 -14.69 -9.83 -20.25
C GLY A 261 -13.20 -9.57 -20.48
N ARG A 262 -12.34 -10.36 -19.84
CA ARG A 262 -10.88 -10.29 -19.97
C ARG A 262 -10.43 -11.05 -21.21
N GLY A 263 -9.40 -10.62 -21.91
CA GLY A 263 -8.83 -11.36 -23.03
C GLY A 263 -8.25 -12.69 -22.56
N ILE A 264 -7.13 -12.63 -21.84
CA ILE A 264 -6.46 -13.76 -21.19
C ILE A 264 -6.42 -13.46 -19.70
N ALA A 265 -6.82 -14.40 -18.85
CA ALA A 265 -6.82 -14.24 -17.40
C ALA A 265 -6.20 -15.44 -16.71
N PHE A 266 -5.34 -15.16 -15.74
CA PHE A 266 -4.82 -16.10 -14.77
C PHE A 266 -5.38 -15.67 -13.41
N TRP A 267 -6.29 -16.42 -12.81
CA TRP A 267 -7.03 -15.97 -11.63
C TRP A 267 -7.50 -17.14 -10.75
N PHE A 268 -7.39 -17.01 -9.44
CA PHE A 268 -7.75 -18.04 -8.46
C PHE A 268 -8.88 -17.53 -7.57
N ASN A 269 -9.99 -18.26 -7.54
CA ASN A 269 -11.11 -17.94 -6.64
C ASN A 269 -11.00 -18.67 -5.29
N GLU A 270 -10.18 -19.72 -5.20
CA GLU A 270 -10.04 -20.61 -4.05
C GLU A 270 -8.55 -21.01 -3.87
N THR A 271 -8.12 -21.25 -2.62
CA THR A 271 -6.82 -21.87 -2.32
C THR A 271 -6.80 -23.28 -2.92
N SER A 272 -5.95 -23.50 -3.93
CA SER A 272 -5.68 -24.85 -4.44
C SER A 272 -4.73 -25.58 -3.49
N ASP A 273 -5.09 -26.78 -3.05
CA ASP A 273 -4.22 -27.66 -2.24
C ASP A 273 -3.06 -28.29 -3.05
N HIS A 274 -3.03 -28.09 -4.37
CA HIS A 274 -1.97 -28.59 -5.24
C HIS A 274 -0.67 -27.79 -5.10
N THR A 275 0.46 -28.51 -4.98
CA THR A 275 1.81 -27.93 -4.99
C THR A 275 2.21 -27.53 -6.42
N THR A 276 2.53 -26.26 -6.62
CA THR A 276 2.98 -25.74 -7.92
C THR A 276 4.46 -26.01 -8.15
N PHE A 277 4.83 -26.38 -9.38
CA PHE A 277 6.23 -26.40 -9.82
C PHE A 277 6.38 -25.70 -11.18
N ASN A 278 7.48 -24.96 -11.34
CA ASN A 278 7.96 -24.43 -12.63
C ASN A 278 6.93 -23.60 -13.44
N HIS A 279 6.41 -22.51 -12.87
CA HIS A 279 5.39 -21.70 -13.53
C HIS A 279 6.00 -20.74 -14.56
N THR A 280 5.90 -21.11 -15.84
CA THR A 280 6.44 -20.34 -16.96
C THR A 280 5.34 -20.01 -17.96
N VAL A 281 5.16 -18.72 -18.26
CA VAL A 281 4.12 -18.23 -19.16
C VAL A 281 4.73 -17.50 -20.35
N HIS A 282 4.39 -17.95 -21.56
CA HIS A 282 4.76 -17.32 -22.82
C HIS A 282 3.51 -16.91 -23.59
N ILE A 283 3.31 -15.62 -23.77
CA ILE A 283 2.27 -15.07 -24.65
C ILE A 283 3.00 -14.37 -25.79
N THR A 284 2.99 -14.98 -26.98
CA THR A 284 3.79 -14.52 -28.11
C THR A 284 3.01 -14.38 -29.41
N ARG A 285 3.42 -13.41 -30.25
CA ARG A 285 2.92 -13.25 -31.64
C ARG A 285 1.39 -13.21 -31.78
N SER A 286 0.68 -12.76 -30.74
CA SER A 286 -0.77 -12.86 -30.65
C SER A 286 -1.45 -11.49 -30.68
N GLU A 287 -2.72 -11.45 -31.07
CA GLU A 287 -3.55 -10.25 -31.07
C GLU A 287 -4.54 -10.29 -29.91
N VAL A 288 -4.52 -9.28 -29.03
CA VAL A 288 -5.47 -9.15 -27.91
C VAL A 288 -6.19 -7.81 -28.03
N VAL A 289 -7.41 -7.83 -28.59
CA VAL A 289 -8.05 -6.62 -29.15
C VAL A 289 -9.50 -6.48 -28.71
N ASN A 290 -9.92 -5.27 -28.30
CA ASN A 290 -11.32 -4.90 -28.04
C ASN A 290 -12.07 -5.85 -27.07
N ASN A 291 -11.40 -6.33 -26.03
CA ASN A 291 -12.05 -7.00 -24.91
C ASN A 291 -12.62 -5.95 -23.93
N THR A 292 -13.72 -6.23 -23.23
CA THR A 292 -14.42 -5.22 -22.42
C THR A 292 -13.73 -4.88 -21.09
N LEU A 293 -12.89 -5.78 -20.57
CA LEU A 293 -12.02 -5.58 -19.40
C LEU A 293 -10.54 -5.64 -19.82
N TYR A 294 -9.66 -6.23 -19.00
CA TYR A 294 -8.23 -6.34 -19.26
C TYR A 294 -7.90 -7.16 -20.51
N GLY A 295 -6.85 -6.79 -21.24
CA GLY A 295 -6.29 -7.64 -22.30
C GLY A 295 -5.69 -8.91 -21.72
N ILE A 296 -4.70 -8.76 -20.84
CA ILE A 296 -4.09 -9.84 -20.06
C ILE A 296 -4.23 -9.51 -18.57
N LEU A 297 -4.75 -10.44 -17.76
CA LEU A 297 -4.77 -10.38 -16.31
C LEU A 297 -3.81 -11.43 -15.75
N MET A 298 -2.72 -10.96 -15.12
CA MET A 298 -1.87 -11.75 -14.24
C MET A 298 -2.41 -11.57 -12.82
N GLY A 299 -3.28 -12.47 -12.41
CA GLY A 299 -4.03 -12.37 -11.16
C GLY A 299 -3.30 -12.94 -9.96
N ASN A 300 -4.12 -13.22 -8.96
CA ASN A 300 -3.81 -13.33 -7.55
C ASN A 300 -3.05 -14.65 -7.27
N GLN A 301 -1.76 -14.75 -7.57
CA GLN A 301 -0.99 -15.95 -7.21
C GLN A 301 0.42 -15.67 -6.71
N CYS A 302 0.76 -16.29 -5.58
CA CYS A 302 2.02 -16.10 -4.85
C CYS A 302 2.99 -17.25 -5.16
N LEU A 303 3.28 -17.47 -6.44
CA LEU A 303 4.21 -18.52 -6.82
C LEU A 303 5.64 -17.99 -6.75
N ALA A 304 6.47 -18.62 -5.91
CA ALA A 304 7.91 -18.41 -5.94
C ALA A 304 8.48 -18.86 -7.30
N ASP A 305 9.39 -18.06 -7.86
CA ASP A 305 10.12 -18.35 -9.11
C ASP A 305 9.24 -18.44 -10.38
N SER A 306 8.33 -17.48 -10.57
CA SER A 306 7.56 -17.38 -11.83
C SER A 306 8.27 -16.55 -12.92
N PHE A 307 8.20 -17.03 -14.17
CA PHE A 307 8.74 -16.34 -15.34
C PHE A 307 7.63 -16.04 -16.36
N TRP A 308 7.51 -14.77 -16.77
CA TRP A 308 6.52 -14.31 -17.73
C TRP A 308 7.19 -13.61 -18.90
N ASN A 309 6.93 -14.10 -20.12
CA ASN A 309 7.39 -13.51 -21.37
C ASN A 309 6.18 -13.11 -22.22
N ILE A 310 5.95 -11.80 -22.33
CA ILE A 310 4.93 -11.21 -23.19
C ILE A 310 5.64 -10.50 -24.34
N SER A 311 5.71 -11.16 -25.50
CA SER A 311 6.47 -10.60 -26.63
C SER A 311 5.83 -10.73 -28.00
N LEU A 312 6.11 -9.79 -28.90
CA LEU A 312 5.60 -9.81 -30.28
C LEU A 312 4.06 -9.72 -30.39
N ASN A 313 3.36 -9.19 -29.37
CA ASN A 313 1.89 -9.12 -29.38
C ASN A 313 1.38 -7.75 -29.85
N SER A 314 0.13 -7.70 -30.30
CA SER A 314 -0.58 -6.47 -30.60
C SER A 314 -1.73 -6.22 -29.62
N PHE A 315 -1.70 -5.06 -28.97
CA PHE A 315 -2.75 -4.58 -28.07
C PHE A 315 -3.36 -3.29 -28.64
N ARG A 316 -4.62 -3.36 -29.06
CA ARG A 316 -5.34 -2.23 -29.68
C ARG A 316 -6.72 -2.05 -29.07
N ASN A 317 -7.13 -0.79 -28.91
CA ASN A 317 -8.47 -0.42 -28.43
C ASN A 317 -8.87 -1.12 -27.12
N SER A 318 -7.95 -1.24 -26.16
CA SER A 318 -8.29 -1.79 -24.85
C SER A 318 -9.30 -0.86 -24.15
N ARG A 319 -10.40 -1.42 -23.63
CA ARG A 319 -11.43 -0.65 -22.91
C ARG A 319 -11.05 -0.36 -21.45
N ASP A 320 -10.09 -1.13 -20.94
CA ASP A 320 -9.40 -0.99 -19.65
C ASP A 320 -7.88 -1.20 -19.88
N SER A 321 -7.14 -1.82 -18.96
CA SER A 321 -5.70 -2.09 -19.08
C SER A 321 -5.37 -3.19 -20.10
N SER A 322 -4.46 -2.95 -21.05
CA SER A 322 -4.01 -3.99 -21.99
C SER A 322 -3.30 -5.14 -21.27
N ILE A 323 -2.48 -4.83 -20.26
CA ILE A 323 -1.85 -5.79 -19.36
C ILE A 323 -2.07 -5.31 -17.92
N PHE A 324 -2.60 -6.17 -17.06
CA PHE A 324 -2.80 -5.92 -15.64
C PHE A 324 -2.09 -7.01 -14.83
N VAL A 325 -1.28 -6.59 -13.86
CA VAL A 325 -0.52 -7.47 -12.98
C VAL A 325 -0.86 -7.15 -11.53
N SER A 326 -1.40 -8.14 -10.82
CA SER A 326 -1.72 -8.06 -9.40
C SER A 326 -1.15 -9.28 -8.66
N PRO A 327 0.04 -9.16 -8.04
CA PRO A 327 0.51 -10.17 -7.10
C PRO A 327 -0.42 -10.21 -5.87
N CYS A 328 -0.54 -11.36 -5.20
CA CYS A 328 -1.12 -11.71 -3.87
C CYS A 328 -2.30 -10.88 -3.26
N TRP A 329 -3.28 -11.55 -2.67
CA TRP A 329 -4.74 -11.28 -2.77
C TRP A 329 -5.37 -10.04 -2.12
N SER A 330 -6.25 -9.36 -2.87
CA SER A 330 -7.72 -9.34 -2.75
C SER A 330 -8.25 -8.37 -3.82
N MET A 331 -9.14 -8.80 -4.73
CA MET A 331 -9.90 -7.86 -5.54
C MET A 331 -11.29 -7.69 -4.95
N ASP A 332 -11.40 -6.83 -3.94
CA ASP A 332 -12.65 -6.11 -3.78
C ASP A 332 -12.78 -5.13 -4.95
N LYS A 333 -13.69 -5.49 -5.86
CA LYS A 333 -14.24 -4.74 -6.99
C LYS A 333 -13.51 -3.44 -7.32
N ILE A 334 -12.36 -3.56 -7.98
CA ILE A 334 -11.66 -2.38 -8.46
C ILE A 334 -12.18 -2.04 -9.85
N GLY A 335 -13.03 -1.03 -9.93
CA GLY A 335 -13.34 -0.33 -11.17
C GLY A 335 -12.10 0.45 -11.60
N HIS A 336 -11.17 -0.21 -12.30
CA HIS A 336 -9.96 0.47 -12.77
C HIS A 336 -10.27 1.26 -14.04
N GLU A 337 -10.31 2.58 -13.94
CA GLU A 337 -10.36 3.43 -15.13
C GLU A 337 -8.97 3.55 -15.79
N ARG A 338 -8.70 2.58 -16.68
CA ARG A 338 -7.96 2.59 -17.96
C ARG A 338 -6.47 2.99 -17.99
N GLY A 339 -5.67 2.19 -18.70
CA GLY A 339 -4.27 2.44 -19.10
C GLY A 339 -3.77 1.38 -20.10
N VAL A 340 -2.48 1.33 -20.45
CA VAL A 340 -1.92 0.25 -21.31
C VAL A 340 -1.34 -0.87 -20.44
N ILE A 341 -0.50 -0.55 -19.47
CA ILE A 341 0.08 -1.53 -18.52
C ILE A 341 -0.16 -1.03 -17.10
N PHE A 342 -0.71 -1.86 -16.23
CA PHE A 342 -0.82 -1.58 -14.80
C PHE A 342 -0.22 -2.73 -13.98
N VAL A 343 0.82 -2.44 -13.20
CA VAL A 343 1.39 -3.37 -12.21
C VAL A 343 1.11 -2.82 -10.83
N ARG A 344 0.39 -3.56 -10.00
CA ARG A 344 0.14 -3.17 -8.61
C ARG A 344 1.27 -3.70 -7.73
N GLY A 345 2.05 -2.79 -7.12
CA GLY A 345 2.95 -3.15 -6.04
C GLY A 345 2.14 -3.45 -4.77
N LEU A 346 2.39 -4.60 -4.14
CA LEU A 346 1.83 -4.91 -2.83
C LEU A 346 2.67 -4.27 -1.73
N ASP A 347 1.98 -3.71 -0.75
CA ASP A 347 2.55 -3.20 0.50
C ASP A 347 2.42 -4.25 1.61
N ASP A 348 2.61 -5.53 1.28
CA ASP A 348 2.55 -6.65 2.22
C ASP A 348 3.93 -7.31 2.36
N ASP A 349 4.42 -7.38 3.60
CA ASP A 349 5.77 -7.81 3.94
C ASP A 349 5.99 -9.29 3.67
N GLU A 350 4.93 -10.11 3.69
CA GLU A 350 5.03 -11.55 3.49
C GLU A 350 5.45 -11.90 2.05
N PHE A 351 5.04 -11.09 1.08
CA PHE A 351 5.26 -11.35 -0.34
C PHE A 351 6.42 -10.55 -0.93
N SER A 352 7.09 -9.73 -0.12
CA SER A 352 8.20 -8.88 -0.54
C SER A 352 9.44 -9.67 -1.00
N ASN A 353 9.56 -10.93 -0.59
CA ASN A 353 10.71 -11.80 -0.93
C ASN A 353 10.38 -12.85 -1.99
N VAL A 354 9.22 -12.76 -2.66
CA VAL A 354 8.84 -13.73 -3.71
C VAL A 354 9.51 -13.32 -5.03
N PRO A 355 10.42 -14.16 -5.60
CA PRO A 355 11.07 -13.85 -6.87
C PRO A 355 10.06 -13.92 -8.02
N ALA A 356 10.08 -12.91 -8.88
CA ALA A 356 9.26 -12.85 -10.08
C ALA A 356 10.00 -12.08 -11.16
N ARG A 357 10.04 -12.61 -12.38
CA ARG A 357 10.61 -11.93 -13.55
C ARG A 357 9.57 -11.80 -14.64
N VAL A 358 9.30 -10.56 -15.03
CA VAL A 358 8.34 -10.23 -16.09
C VAL A 358 9.06 -9.47 -17.20
N GLU A 359 8.99 -10.00 -18.42
CA GLU A 359 9.56 -9.39 -19.61
C GLU A 359 8.45 -8.99 -20.58
N ILE A 360 8.37 -7.69 -20.87
CA ILE A 360 7.45 -7.10 -21.84
C ILE A 360 8.29 -6.43 -22.93
N GLN A 361 8.41 -7.10 -24.07
CA GLN A 361 9.27 -6.66 -25.17
C GLN A 361 8.67 -6.96 -26.55
N TYR A 362 9.03 -6.18 -27.57
CA TYR A 362 8.54 -6.35 -28.93
C TYR A 362 7.02 -6.24 -29.12
N ASN A 363 6.30 -5.52 -28.26
CA ASN A 363 4.84 -5.37 -28.36
C ASN A 363 4.44 -4.06 -29.04
N TYR A 364 3.28 -4.06 -29.71
CA TYR A 364 2.65 -2.89 -30.32
C TYR A 364 1.43 -2.44 -29.51
N PHE A 365 1.51 -1.23 -28.92
CA PHE A 365 0.46 -0.62 -28.11
C PHE A 365 -0.09 0.64 -28.80
N ALA A 366 -1.32 0.57 -29.32
CA ALA A 366 -1.90 1.71 -30.04
C ALA A 366 -3.37 2.00 -29.74
N PHE A 367 -3.71 3.30 -29.82
CA PHE A 367 -5.08 3.83 -29.67
C PHE A 367 -5.74 3.51 -28.33
N ASN A 368 -4.94 3.30 -27.29
CA ASN A 368 -5.45 3.10 -25.93
C ASN A 368 -5.68 4.45 -25.24
N ASN A 369 -6.64 4.53 -24.32
CA ASN A 369 -6.98 5.75 -23.59
C ASN A 369 -7.07 5.46 -22.10
N GLY A 370 -6.42 6.26 -21.24
CA GLY A 370 -6.45 6.02 -19.80
C GLY A 370 -5.78 7.08 -18.93
N LYS A 371 -5.66 6.83 -17.61
CA LYS A 371 -4.97 7.71 -16.66
C LYS A 371 -3.44 7.66 -16.82
N PHE A 372 -2.93 6.61 -17.46
CA PHE A 372 -1.51 6.41 -17.75
C PHE A 372 -1.36 5.52 -18.99
N VAL A 373 -0.19 5.55 -19.63
CA VAL A 373 0.15 4.53 -20.64
C VAL A 373 0.73 3.31 -19.93
N ALA A 374 1.88 3.40 -19.27
CA ALA A 374 2.32 2.35 -18.34
C ALA A 374 2.37 2.89 -16.90
N ASN A 375 1.84 2.15 -15.93
CA ASN A 375 2.01 2.40 -14.51
C ASN A 375 2.52 1.11 -13.86
N ILE A 376 3.75 1.16 -13.37
CA ILE A 376 4.47 -0.01 -12.88
C ILE A 376 4.76 0.22 -11.39
N GLY A 377 4.07 -0.51 -10.52
CA GLY A 377 4.38 -0.61 -9.10
C GLY A 377 5.16 -1.89 -8.80
N VAL A 378 6.19 -1.79 -7.97
CA VAL A 378 6.93 -2.94 -7.41
C VAL A 378 6.74 -2.88 -5.89
N GLY A 379 6.66 -4.03 -5.22
CA GLY A 379 6.47 -4.08 -3.76
C GLY A 379 7.56 -3.32 -3.00
N LYS A 380 7.20 -2.63 -1.91
CA LYS A 380 8.10 -1.73 -1.16
C LYS A 380 9.38 -2.42 -0.67
N GLU A 381 9.34 -3.71 -0.37
CA GLU A 381 10.45 -4.46 0.25
C GLU A 381 11.16 -5.47 -0.68
N THR A 382 10.88 -5.49 -1.98
CA THR A 382 11.44 -6.53 -2.87
C THR A 382 12.82 -6.18 -3.43
N HIS A 383 13.79 -7.08 -3.27
CA HIS A 383 15.10 -7.06 -3.96
C HIS A 383 15.23 -8.14 -5.04
N VAL A 384 14.23 -9.00 -5.19
CA VAL A 384 14.26 -10.22 -6.02
C VAL A 384 13.23 -10.22 -7.16
N GLN A 385 12.52 -9.10 -7.37
CA GLN A 385 11.55 -8.94 -8.45
C GLN A 385 12.12 -8.04 -9.55
N GLU A 386 12.03 -8.50 -10.79
CA GLU A 386 12.55 -7.82 -11.98
C GLU A 386 11.43 -7.59 -12.99
N LEU A 387 11.29 -6.36 -13.47
CA LEU A 387 10.42 -6.02 -14.59
C LEU A 387 11.23 -5.33 -15.69
N PHE A 388 11.18 -5.90 -16.89
CA PHE A 388 11.83 -5.35 -18.06
C PHE A 388 10.77 -4.86 -19.06
N PHE A 389 10.82 -3.58 -19.43
CA PHE A 389 9.91 -2.97 -20.41
C PHE A 389 10.72 -2.30 -21.53
N TYR A 390 11.23 -3.06 -22.48
CA TYR A 390 12.18 -2.58 -23.51
C TYR A 390 11.78 -3.07 -24.90
N ARG A 391 12.19 -2.37 -25.96
CA ARG A 391 11.87 -2.76 -27.36
C ARG A 391 10.38 -2.84 -27.69
N ASN A 392 9.55 -1.94 -27.20
CA ASN A 392 8.12 -1.84 -27.53
C ASN A 392 7.80 -0.62 -28.39
N GLU A 393 6.68 -0.66 -29.12
CA GLU A 393 6.15 0.46 -29.91
C GLU A 393 4.89 1.02 -29.24
N LEU A 394 4.92 2.29 -28.85
CA LEU A 394 3.82 3.01 -28.24
C LEU A 394 3.36 4.16 -29.14
N GLU A 395 2.22 4.01 -29.80
CA GLU A 395 1.74 4.97 -30.81
C GLU A 395 0.30 5.43 -30.53
N ARG A 396 0.02 6.74 -30.60
CA ARG A 396 -1.35 7.31 -30.55
C ARG A 396 -2.18 6.89 -29.32
N ASN A 397 -1.53 6.67 -28.18
CA ASN A 397 -2.22 6.48 -26.90
C ASN A 397 -2.58 7.84 -26.28
N SER A 398 -3.74 7.95 -25.63
CA SER A 398 -4.27 9.18 -25.01
C SER A 398 -4.27 9.08 -23.49
N ILE A 399 -3.86 10.16 -22.79
CA ILE A 399 -3.86 10.24 -21.32
C ILE A 399 -4.91 11.25 -20.85
N ARG A 400 -5.68 10.91 -19.82
CA ARG A 400 -6.64 11.80 -19.15
C ARG A 400 -6.21 12.05 -17.70
N GLU A 401 -6.02 13.32 -17.33
CA GLU A 401 -5.76 13.69 -15.94
C GLU A 401 -7.05 13.59 -15.12
N PRO A 402 -7.09 12.77 -14.06
CA PRO A 402 -8.26 12.57 -13.21
C PRO A 402 -8.69 13.81 -12.43
N PHE A 403 -7.74 14.66 -12.00
CA PHE A 403 -8.02 15.87 -11.23
C PHE A 403 -7.31 17.07 -11.85
N PRO A 404 -7.84 17.66 -12.95
CA PRO A 404 -7.16 18.73 -13.68
C PRO A 404 -6.86 19.99 -12.83
N GLY A 405 -7.52 20.12 -11.68
CA GLY A 405 -7.33 21.21 -10.72
C GLY A 405 -6.25 21.00 -9.65
N LEU A 406 -5.80 19.76 -9.47
CA LEU A 406 -4.65 19.42 -8.64
C LEU A 406 -3.43 19.26 -9.56
N ASN A 407 -2.23 19.54 -9.06
CA ASN A 407 -1.04 19.27 -9.86
C ASN A 407 -1.02 17.78 -10.20
N PRO A 408 -0.94 17.40 -11.48
CA PRO A 408 -1.22 16.06 -11.95
C PRO A 408 -0.67 14.95 -11.05
N ARG A 409 -1.57 14.10 -10.57
CA ARG A 409 -1.20 12.84 -9.90
C ARG A 409 -0.66 11.81 -10.91
N SER A 410 -0.90 12.06 -12.21
CA SER A 410 -0.88 11.04 -13.25
C SER A 410 -0.54 11.58 -14.64
N ARG A 411 0.36 12.57 -14.74
CA ARG A 411 0.87 13.03 -16.05
C ARG A 411 1.66 11.99 -16.86
N ALA A 412 1.78 10.75 -16.39
CA ALA A 412 2.76 9.78 -16.86
C ALA A 412 2.29 8.92 -18.06
N SER A 413 3.03 8.95 -19.17
CA SER A 413 3.03 7.84 -20.13
C SER A 413 3.86 6.64 -19.64
N ALA A 414 4.62 6.76 -18.55
CA ALA A 414 5.40 5.64 -18.03
C ALA A 414 5.79 5.82 -16.57
N VAL A 415 5.31 4.87 -15.76
CA VAL A 415 5.78 4.35 -14.47
C VAL A 415 5.66 5.23 -13.23
N VAL A 416 4.65 4.94 -12.40
CA VAL A 416 4.63 5.33 -10.98
C VAL A 416 5.10 4.15 -10.12
N VAL A 417 6.40 4.04 -9.87
CA VAL A 417 6.88 3.15 -8.79
C VAL A 417 6.74 3.87 -7.46
N LYS A 418 6.07 3.24 -6.50
CA LYS A 418 6.19 3.57 -5.08
C LYS A 418 7.54 3.08 -4.50
N LYS A 419 8.66 3.45 -5.14
CA LYS A 419 10.03 3.15 -4.67
C LYS A 419 11.08 3.99 -5.40
N HIS A 420 11.53 5.07 -4.76
CA HIS A 420 12.62 5.93 -5.27
C HIS A 420 13.94 5.16 -5.47
N GLN A 421 14.17 4.04 -4.78
CA GLN A 421 15.42 3.28 -4.82
C GLN A 421 15.63 2.41 -6.09
N ILE A 422 14.60 2.17 -6.90
CA ILE A 422 14.71 1.31 -8.09
C ILE A 422 14.96 2.17 -9.34
N VAL A 423 15.69 1.62 -10.30
CA VAL A 423 15.81 2.15 -11.67
C VAL A 423 15.07 1.20 -12.60
N ILE A 424 14.21 1.75 -13.46
CA ILE A 424 13.48 0.96 -14.45
C ILE A 424 14.13 1.09 -15.78
N ASN A 425 14.49 -0.05 -16.36
CA ASN A 425 15.00 -0.10 -17.71
C ASN A 425 13.83 -0.05 -18.71
N ALA A 426 13.72 1.09 -19.38
CA ALA A 426 12.77 1.37 -20.45
C ALA A 426 13.49 1.73 -21.77
N THR A 427 14.71 1.23 -21.95
CA THR A 427 15.54 1.50 -23.14
C THR A 427 14.98 0.83 -24.39
N TYR A 428 15.40 1.34 -25.54
CA TYR A 428 15.02 0.86 -26.87
C TYR A 428 13.51 0.79 -27.10
N ASN A 429 12.68 1.64 -26.47
CA ASN A 429 11.27 1.77 -26.85
C ASN A 429 11.08 2.85 -27.92
N TYR A 430 10.09 2.69 -28.81
CA TYR A 430 9.60 3.77 -29.68
C TYR A 430 8.42 4.48 -28.99
N TRP A 431 8.61 5.73 -28.62
CA TRP A 431 7.65 6.50 -27.81
C TRP A 431 6.65 7.32 -28.64
N GLY A 432 6.54 7.08 -29.95
CA GLY A 432 5.62 7.83 -30.82
C GLY A 432 6.11 9.23 -31.21
N SER A 433 7.38 9.55 -30.99
CA SER A 433 8.06 10.75 -31.50
C SER A 433 9.57 10.49 -31.60
N VAL A 434 10.22 11.09 -32.59
CA VAL A 434 11.69 11.09 -32.74
C VAL A 434 12.34 12.33 -32.10
N LYS A 435 11.52 13.30 -31.67
CA LYS A 435 12.01 14.50 -31.00
C LYS A 435 12.21 14.20 -29.52
N VAL A 436 13.46 14.24 -29.10
CA VAL A 436 13.87 13.86 -27.75
C VAL A 436 13.07 14.59 -26.66
N ARG A 437 12.87 15.91 -26.81
CA ARG A 437 12.09 16.71 -25.84
C ARG A 437 10.62 16.26 -25.71
N GLU A 438 9.97 15.91 -26.81
CA GLU A 438 8.59 15.40 -26.77
C GLU A 438 8.50 14.03 -26.08
N VAL A 439 9.52 13.19 -26.23
CA VAL A 439 9.63 11.91 -25.50
C VAL A 439 9.84 12.14 -24.02
N TYR A 440 10.73 13.05 -23.65
CA TYR A 440 10.94 13.45 -22.25
C TYR A 440 9.66 13.96 -21.59
N GLU A 441 8.91 14.84 -22.25
CA GLU A 441 7.65 15.39 -21.72
C GLU A 441 6.53 14.34 -21.58
N ARG A 442 6.69 13.16 -22.20
CA ARG A 442 5.78 12.00 -22.03
C ARG A 442 6.15 11.12 -20.84
N ILE A 443 7.39 11.16 -20.36
CA ILE A 443 7.90 10.33 -19.27
C ILE A 443 7.82 11.11 -17.97
N PHE A 444 7.27 10.51 -16.92
CA PHE A 444 7.09 11.14 -15.62
C PHE A 444 7.77 10.29 -14.56
N ASP A 445 8.90 10.76 -14.06
CA ASP A 445 9.78 9.96 -13.20
C ASP A 445 10.39 10.82 -12.08
N ARG A 446 11.52 10.36 -11.51
CA ARG A 446 12.27 11.08 -10.46
C ARG A 446 12.60 12.56 -10.80
N LYS A 447 12.67 12.95 -12.09
CA LYS A 447 12.88 14.37 -12.49
C LYS A 447 11.64 15.24 -12.33
N ASP A 448 10.45 14.66 -12.28
CA ASP A 448 9.22 15.40 -12.05
C ASP A 448 8.81 15.35 -10.57
N ARG A 449 9.05 14.22 -9.91
CA ARG A 449 8.69 13.94 -8.51
C ARG A 449 9.77 13.13 -7.80
N TYR A 450 10.35 13.66 -6.71
CA TYR A 450 11.59 13.11 -6.10
C TYR A 450 11.48 11.66 -5.61
N ASN A 451 10.26 11.26 -5.32
CA ASN A 451 9.86 10.00 -4.74
C ASN A 451 9.60 8.87 -5.75
N LEU A 452 9.55 9.19 -7.04
CA LEU A 452 9.39 8.19 -8.09
C LEU A 452 10.72 7.50 -8.38
N ALA A 453 10.64 6.29 -8.93
CA ALA A 453 11.81 5.63 -9.52
C ALA A 453 12.34 6.45 -10.71
N ARG A 454 13.63 6.31 -10.99
CA ARG A 454 14.23 6.86 -12.21
C ARG A 454 13.92 5.92 -13.37
N VAL A 455 13.46 6.47 -14.49
CA VAL A 455 13.24 5.70 -15.72
C VAL A 455 14.43 5.89 -16.66
N GLU A 456 15.11 4.79 -16.96
CA GLU A 456 16.20 4.77 -17.94
C GLU A 456 15.65 4.40 -19.31
N PHE A 457 15.32 5.41 -20.11
CA PHE A 457 14.73 5.23 -21.44
C PHE A 457 15.69 5.56 -22.59
N LEU A 458 16.89 6.08 -22.29
CA LEU A 458 17.94 6.29 -23.27
C LEU A 458 18.84 5.06 -23.37
N PRO A 459 19.17 4.58 -24.58
CA PRO A 459 18.75 5.13 -25.87
C PRO A 459 17.30 4.69 -26.21
N PHE A 460 16.56 5.47 -27.01
CA PHE A 460 15.21 5.12 -27.48
C PHE A 460 15.15 5.01 -29.01
N LEU A 461 14.23 4.20 -29.53
CA LEU A 461 14.13 3.91 -30.97
C LEU A 461 13.60 5.09 -31.76
N THR A 462 14.17 5.33 -32.94
CA THR A 462 13.71 6.37 -33.88
C THR A 462 12.81 5.82 -34.98
N ILE A 463 12.88 4.52 -35.23
CA ILE A 463 12.15 3.82 -36.27
C ILE A 463 11.24 2.82 -35.57
N SER A 464 9.94 2.90 -35.85
CA SER A 464 8.96 2.01 -35.23
C SER A 464 8.82 0.68 -35.96
N SER A 465 9.17 0.64 -37.26
CA SER A 465 9.07 -0.56 -38.11
C SER A 465 10.16 -1.61 -37.88
N ASP A 466 11.22 -1.30 -37.13
CA ASP A 466 12.32 -2.20 -36.83
C ASP A 466 12.73 -2.06 -35.36
N LEU A 467 12.24 -2.96 -34.52
CA LEU A 467 12.51 -2.96 -33.07
C LEU A 467 13.88 -3.54 -32.73
N ASP A 468 14.58 -4.18 -33.68
CA ASP A 468 15.94 -4.69 -33.51
C ASP A 468 17.01 -3.68 -33.92
N THR A 469 16.60 -2.58 -34.55
CA THR A 469 17.51 -1.53 -35.01
C THR A 469 18.42 -1.01 -33.90
N THR A 470 19.67 -0.71 -34.26
CA THR A 470 20.62 0.04 -33.43
C THR A 470 20.49 1.56 -33.63
N ALA A 471 19.62 2.01 -34.55
CA ALA A 471 19.33 3.41 -34.81
C ALA A 471 18.50 4.03 -33.67
N ALA A 472 19.19 4.51 -32.64
CA ALA A 472 18.61 5.10 -31.44
C ALA A 472 19.26 6.46 -31.11
N ILE A 473 18.53 7.38 -30.46
CA ILE A 473 19.06 8.70 -30.09
C ILE A 473 19.65 8.69 -28.67
N SER A 474 20.89 9.21 -28.59
CA SER A 474 21.68 9.70 -27.44
C SER A 474 22.20 8.72 -26.38
N ASP A 475 23.39 9.09 -25.89
CA ASP A 475 24.07 8.62 -24.67
C ASP A 475 23.23 8.94 -23.42
N SER A 476 23.23 8.07 -22.41
CA SER A 476 22.51 8.23 -21.15
C SER A 476 22.88 9.53 -20.40
N HIS A 477 24.07 10.10 -20.67
CA HIS A 477 24.55 11.36 -20.11
C HIS A 477 23.88 12.63 -20.69
N GLU A 478 23.15 12.53 -21.80
CA GLU A 478 22.45 13.68 -22.40
C GLU A 478 21.16 14.07 -21.65
N ARG A 479 20.65 13.19 -20.77
CA ARG A 479 19.41 13.41 -20.00
C ARG A 479 19.38 14.71 -19.21
N ASP A 480 20.52 15.10 -18.64
CA ASP A 480 20.65 16.32 -17.83
C ASP A 480 20.84 17.58 -18.67
N LYS A 481 21.18 17.45 -19.95
CA LYS A 481 21.29 18.57 -20.91
C LYS A 481 19.95 18.92 -21.54
N ILE A 482 19.09 17.92 -21.77
CA ILE A 482 17.82 18.07 -22.49
C ILE A 482 16.73 18.68 -21.61
N ILE A 483 16.62 18.21 -20.36
CA ILE A 483 15.82 18.86 -19.31
C ILE A 483 16.80 19.30 -18.21
N PRO A 484 17.35 20.53 -18.32
CA PRO A 484 18.20 21.09 -17.28
C PRO A 484 17.36 21.41 -16.04
N PHE A 485 18.03 21.41 -14.87
CA PHE A 485 17.41 21.83 -13.60
C PHE A 485 16.82 23.24 -13.66
N GLN A 486 17.46 24.12 -14.43
CA GLN A 486 17.06 25.52 -14.58
C GLN A 486 16.95 25.89 -16.06
N ASN A 487 15.81 26.48 -16.42
CA ASN A 487 15.56 27.06 -17.73
C ASN A 487 15.00 28.47 -17.54
N GLY A 488 15.88 29.48 -17.56
CA GLY A 488 15.51 30.86 -17.20
C GLY A 488 15.11 30.96 -15.73
N SER A 489 13.88 31.42 -15.47
CA SER A 489 13.28 31.52 -14.12
C SER A 489 12.47 30.28 -13.72
N GLU A 490 12.30 29.30 -14.61
CA GLU A 490 11.65 28.04 -14.28
C GLU A 490 12.71 27.04 -13.78
N ILE A 491 12.47 26.45 -12.62
CA ILE A 491 13.38 25.49 -11.99
C ILE A 491 12.64 24.24 -11.54
N GLY A 492 13.36 23.12 -11.42
CA GLY A 492 12.82 21.87 -10.89
C GLY A 492 13.56 20.64 -11.41
N GLY A 493 13.33 19.50 -10.76
CA GLY A 493 13.98 18.23 -11.04
C GLY A 493 15.27 18.02 -10.23
N GLU A 494 16.13 17.15 -10.76
CA GLU A 494 17.31 16.68 -10.04
C GLU A 494 18.47 17.69 -10.10
N VAL A 495 19.16 17.88 -8.97
CA VAL A 495 20.39 18.68 -8.88
C VAL A 495 21.60 17.74 -8.94
N PRO A 496 22.28 17.60 -10.10
CA PRO A 496 23.33 16.59 -10.31
C PRO A 496 24.70 16.97 -9.74
N GLY A 497 24.86 18.21 -9.28
CA GLY A 497 26.11 18.79 -8.81
C GLY A 497 25.85 20.09 -8.04
N SER A 498 26.72 21.09 -8.17
CA SER A 498 26.51 22.38 -7.51
C SER A 498 25.73 23.35 -8.40
N ILE A 499 24.56 23.80 -7.93
CA ILE A 499 23.73 24.83 -8.56
C ILE A 499 23.68 26.06 -7.65
N PHE A 500 23.71 27.24 -8.27
CA PHE A 500 23.64 28.54 -7.61
C PHE A 500 22.44 29.31 -8.14
N LEU A 501 21.52 29.66 -7.24
CA LEU A 501 20.34 30.48 -7.54
C LEU A 501 20.56 31.89 -6.98
N PRO A 502 20.95 32.86 -7.84
CA PRO A 502 21.13 34.24 -7.40
C PRO A 502 19.79 34.88 -7.03
N ARG A 503 19.86 36.10 -6.47
CA ARG A 503 18.65 36.92 -6.18
C ARG A 503 17.74 37.00 -7.41
N GLY A 504 16.50 36.56 -7.25
CA GLY A 504 15.51 36.53 -8.32
C GLY A 504 14.22 35.84 -7.89
N THR A 505 13.21 35.83 -8.75
CA THR A 505 11.98 35.07 -8.55
C THR A 505 11.97 33.86 -9.48
N TYR A 506 11.78 32.68 -8.91
CA TYR A 506 11.80 31.41 -9.62
C TYR A 506 10.44 30.72 -9.49
N SER A 507 9.96 30.14 -10.58
CA SER A 507 8.77 29.28 -10.61
C SER A 507 9.25 27.84 -10.50
N VAL A 508 8.83 27.12 -9.46
CA VAL A 508 9.18 25.72 -9.26
C VAL A 508 8.04 24.83 -9.79
N THR A 509 8.25 24.21 -10.94
CA THR A 509 7.20 23.46 -11.68
C THR A 509 7.31 21.94 -11.51
N ARG A 510 8.44 21.46 -10.96
CA ARG A 510 8.75 20.06 -10.65
C ARG A 510 9.46 19.98 -9.31
N ASP A 511 9.38 18.82 -8.67
CA ASP A 511 10.05 18.62 -7.39
C ASP A 511 11.54 18.86 -7.50
N ILE A 512 12.10 19.56 -6.51
CA ILE A 512 13.54 19.75 -6.44
C ILE A 512 14.13 18.57 -5.66
N TYR A 513 14.96 17.76 -6.31
CA TYR A 513 15.68 16.66 -5.65
C TYR A 513 17.19 16.95 -5.62
N VAL A 514 17.72 17.26 -4.44
CA VAL A 514 19.16 17.44 -4.26
C VAL A 514 19.81 16.08 -4.02
N ARG A 515 20.48 15.53 -5.03
CA ARG A 515 21.08 14.19 -4.98
C ARG A 515 22.08 14.04 -3.83
N PRO A 516 22.17 12.86 -3.20
CA PRO A 516 23.21 12.58 -2.20
C PRO A 516 24.62 12.65 -2.81
N GLY A 517 25.63 12.80 -1.95
CA GLY A 517 27.03 12.85 -2.35
C GLY A 517 27.46 14.21 -2.88
N ASN A 518 27.24 14.46 -4.18
CA ASN A 518 27.77 15.64 -4.88
C ASN A 518 26.73 16.75 -5.14
N GLY A 519 25.43 16.50 -4.94
CA GLY A 519 24.37 17.49 -5.13
C GLY A 519 24.45 18.60 -4.08
N ARG A 520 24.55 19.85 -4.53
CA ARG A 520 24.56 21.06 -3.69
C ARG A 520 23.71 22.16 -4.29
N LEU A 521 22.72 22.63 -3.56
CA LEU A 521 21.88 23.76 -3.97
C LEU A 521 22.19 24.97 -3.10
N HIS A 522 22.72 26.02 -3.72
CA HIS A 522 23.01 27.29 -3.05
C HIS A 522 21.95 28.30 -3.47
N ILE A 523 21.28 28.91 -2.51
CA ILE A 523 20.24 29.91 -2.73
C ILE A 523 20.69 31.20 -2.08
N GLU A 524 20.86 32.24 -2.88
CA GLU A 524 21.35 33.53 -2.40
C GLU A 524 20.24 34.35 -1.71
N PRO A 525 20.62 35.25 -0.79
CA PRO A 525 19.68 36.14 -0.11
C PRO A 525 18.82 36.97 -1.07
N GLY A 526 17.53 37.08 -0.76
CA GLY A 526 16.55 37.80 -1.59
C GLY A 526 15.98 36.99 -2.76
N ALA A 527 16.34 35.72 -2.90
CA ALA A 527 15.66 34.79 -3.82
C ALA A 527 14.24 34.44 -3.31
N ILE A 528 13.30 34.32 -4.26
CA ILE A 528 11.91 33.93 -4.03
C ILE A 528 11.62 32.69 -4.88
N LEU A 529 11.34 31.57 -4.24
CA LEU A 529 10.95 30.34 -4.90
C LEU A 529 9.44 30.16 -4.74
N LYS A 530 8.70 30.23 -5.87
CA LYS A 530 7.26 30.03 -5.94
C LYS A 530 6.95 28.64 -6.43
N PHE A 531 6.48 27.78 -5.54
CA PHE A 531 6.18 26.38 -5.84
C PHE A 531 4.78 26.22 -6.38
N ASP A 532 4.65 25.53 -7.50
CA ASP A 532 3.35 25.05 -7.93
C ASP A 532 2.77 24.10 -6.86
N ARG A 533 1.45 23.97 -6.84
CA ARG A 533 0.72 23.11 -5.89
C ARG A 533 1.28 21.69 -5.92
N SER A 534 1.38 21.04 -4.76
CA SER A 534 1.89 19.67 -4.60
C SER A 534 3.31 19.42 -5.14
N ILE A 535 4.10 20.48 -5.34
CA ILE A 535 5.53 20.38 -5.61
C ILE A 535 6.30 20.52 -4.29
N GLY A 536 7.30 19.69 -4.09
CA GLY A 536 8.14 19.70 -2.90
C GLY A 536 9.63 19.90 -3.20
N MET A 537 10.41 20.00 -2.12
CA MET A 537 11.87 19.93 -2.19
C MET A 537 12.37 18.83 -1.26
N MET A 538 13.13 17.89 -1.81
CA MET A 538 13.79 16.82 -1.07
C MET A 538 15.31 16.97 -1.16
N VAL A 539 15.96 17.11 -0.02
CA VAL A 539 17.40 17.30 0.08
C VAL A 539 18.05 16.05 0.67
N GLN A 540 18.82 15.33 -0.14
CA GLN A 540 19.69 14.23 0.28
C GLN A 540 21.18 14.59 0.17
N GLY A 541 21.51 15.62 -0.62
CA GLY A 541 22.83 16.26 -0.67
C GLY A 541 22.94 17.37 0.37
N VAL A 542 23.33 18.57 -0.07
CA VAL A 542 23.46 19.75 0.81
C VAL A 542 22.63 20.92 0.27
N LEU A 543 21.86 21.55 1.14
CA LEU A 543 21.22 22.84 0.88
C LEU A 543 21.93 23.94 1.66
N ILE A 544 22.35 24.98 0.95
CA ILE A 544 22.91 26.20 1.54
C ILE A 544 21.94 27.33 1.20
N SER A 545 21.11 27.66 2.19
CA SER A 545 20.14 28.75 2.14
C SER A 545 20.44 29.65 3.33
N GLU A 546 21.55 30.38 3.23
CA GLU A 546 22.05 31.24 4.28
C GLU A 546 22.29 32.67 3.78
N SER A 547 22.01 33.63 4.66
CA SER A 547 22.26 35.05 4.44
C SER A 547 23.04 35.62 5.60
N ASP A 548 24.14 36.30 5.31
CA ASP A 548 24.87 37.14 6.26
C ASP A 548 24.23 38.54 6.42
N LEU A 549 23.29 38.88 5.53
CA LEU A 549 22.60 40.18 5.51
C LEU A 549 21.24 40.07 6.22
N GLU A 550 21.04 40.86 7.28
CA GLU A 550 19.74 40.93 7.99
C GLU A 550 18.62 41.55 7.13
N THR A 551 18.96 42.19 6.00
CA THR A 551 18.01 43.00 5.22
C THR A 551 17.15 42.20 4.23
N GLN A 552 17.58 41.01 3.80
CA GLN A 552 16.87 40.23 2.77
C GLN A 552 16.86 38.74 3.13
N SER A 553 15.66 38.21 3.39
CA SER A 553 15.42 36.79 3.63
C SER A 553 15.21 36.02 2.33
N ILE A 554 15.40 34.71 2.36
CA ILE A 554 15.04 33.80 1.26
C ILE A 554 13.61 33.33 1.47
N LEU A 555 12.74 33.47 0.47
CA LEU A 555 11.31 33.15 0.57
C LEU A 555 10.95 31.90 -0.21
N TYR A 556 10.37 30.91 0.47
CA TYR A 556 9.74 29.74 -0.09
C TYR A 556 8.22 29.87 0.10
N THR A 557 7.48 29.93 -1.00
CA THR A 557 6.03 30.19 -0.98
C THR A 557 5.34 29.50 -2.14
N ILE A 558 4.00 29.49 -2.12
CA ILE A 558 3.20 28.92 -3.20
C ILE A 558 3.14 29.86 -4.42
N ASN A 559 2.94 29.27 -5.59
CA ASN A 559 2.64 30.00 -6.81
C ASN A 559 1.13 30.26 -6.93
N ASP A 560 0.70 31.49 -6.63
CA ASP A 560 -0.71 31.94 -6.66
C ASP A 560 -1.30 32.09 -8.08
N ARG A 561 -0.84 31.31 -9.07
CA ARG A 561 -1.48 31.32 -10.40
C ARG A 561 -2.95 30.94 -10.26
N ALA A 562 -3.82 31.84 -10.74
CA ALA A 562 -5.27 31.68 -10.66
C ALA A 562 -5.68 30.32 -11.25
N TYR A 563 -6.50 29.62 -10.48
CA TYR A 563 -7.11 28.37 -10.86
C TYR A 563 -7.97 28.57 -12.12
N VAL A 564 -7.54 28.00 -13.25
CA VAL A 564 -8.36 27.95 -14.46
C VAL A 564 -9.14 26.64 -14.40
N GLY A 565 -10.37 26.71 -13.91
CA GLY A 565 -11.37 25.66 -14.10
C GLY A 565 -11.86 25.01 -12.82
N GLN A 566 -12.79 25.66 -12.12
CA GLN A 566 -13.84 24.90 -11.42
C GLN A 566 -14.69 24.31 -12.55
N GLU A 567 -14.27 23.16 -13.10
CA GLU A 567 -15.20 22.38 -13.90
C GLU A 567 -16.45 22.17 -13.05
N LYS A 568 -17.63 22.14 -13.69
CA LYS A 568 -18.87 21.81 -13.00
C LYS A 568 -18.71 20.42 -12.38
N SER A 569 -18.34 20.39 -11.10
CA SER A 569 -18.36 19.19 -10.30
C SER A 569 -19.82 18.87 -9.98
N ASN A 570 -20.17 17.61 -10.09
CA ASN A 570 -21.41 17.04 -9.59
C ASN A 570 -21.44 16.94 -8.05
N ILE A 571 -20.42 17.43 -7.34
CA ILE A 571 -20.40 17.50 -5.88
C ILE A 571 -19.92 18.88 -5.40
N ARG A 572 -20.35 19.30 -4.20
CA ARG A 572 -19.89 20.54 -3.55
C ARG A 572 -20.02 20.47 -2.03
N LEU A 573 -19.44 21.44 -1.34
CA LEU A 573 -19.64 21.68 0.10
C LEU A 573 -20.53 22.90 0.33
N SER A 574 -21.37 22.84 1.36
CA SER A 574 -22.30 23.94 1.71
C SER A 574 -21.60 25.28 2.06
N LYS A 575 -20.34 25.28 2.52
CA LYS A 575 -19.55 26.48 2.84
C LYS A 575 -18.15 26.45 2.19
N ASP A 576 -18.11 26.43 0.86
CA ASP A 576 -16.88 26.51 0.03
C ASP A 576 -15.91 25.33 0.25
N THR A 577 -15.11 25.36 1.33
CA THR A 577 -14.16 24.31 1.69
C THR A 577 -14.60 23.45 2.87
N GLU A 578 -15.74 23.72 3.51
CA GLU A 578 -16.27 22.90 4.59
C GLU A 578 -17.81 22.81 4.64
N GLY A 579 -18.34 21.87 5.41
CA GLY A 579 -19.77 21.74 5.71
C GLY A 579 -20.42 20.49 5.11
N LEU A 580 -21.74 20.53 4.89
CA LEU A 580 -22.50 19.40 4.32
C LEU A 580 -21.98 19.04 2.93
N LEU A 581 -21.71 17.75 2.70
CA LEU A 581 -21.40 17.21 1.38
C LEU A 581 -22.69 17.06 0.55
N GLU A 582 -22.75 17.83 -0.54
CA GLU A 582 -23.87 17.84 -1.48
C GLU A 582 -23.46 17.16 -2.79
N VAL A 583 -24.29 16.25 -3.30
CA VAL A 583 -24.07 15.47 -4.53
C VAL A 583 -25.23 15.65 -5.51
N HIS A 584 -24.92 15.67 -6.80
CA HIS A 584 -25.88 15.82 -7.89
C HIS A 584 -26.01 14.51 -8.67
N VAL A 585 -27.10 13.79 -8.42
CA VAL A 585 -27.36 12.46 -8.98
C VAL A 585 -28.75 12.46 -9.60
N ASP A 586 -28.90 11.86 -10.78
CA ASP A 586 -30.18 11.71 -11.49
C ASP A 586 -30.95 13.03 -11.72
N GLY A 587 -30.25 14.16 -11.76
CA GLY A 587 -30.82 15.49 -12.05
C GLY A 587 -31.22 16.32 -10.82
N GLU A 588 -30.98 15.81 -9.61
CA GLU A 588 -31.30 16.50 -8.35
C GLU A 588 -30.09 16.59 -7.42
N TRP A 589 -30.06 17.63 -6.58
CA TRP A 589 -29.08 17.78 -5.50
C TRP A 589 -29.57 17.12 -4.21
N GLY A 590 -28.65 16.41 -3.55
CA GLY A 590 -28.90 15.66 -2.33
C GLY A 590 -27.70 15.62 -1.40
N SER A 591 -27.83 14.93 -0.28
CA SER A 591 -26.73 14.65 0.67
C SER A 591 -26.32 13.18 0.66
N VAL A 592 -25.19 12.89 1.32
CA VAL A 592 -24.66 11.53 1.51
C VAL A 592 -24.87 11.09 2.97
N CYS A 593 -25.22 9.82 3.16
CA CYS A 593 -25.29 9.16 4.47
C CYS A 593 -23.88 8.88 5.02
N ASP A 594 -23.67 9.06 6.33
CA ASP A 594 -22.39 8.73 6.98
C ASP A 594 -22.16 7.21 7.19
N TYR A 595 -23.19 6.38 6.96
CA TYR A 595 -23.06 4.93 7.03
C TYR A 595 -22.09 4.41 5.95
N GLY A 596 -21.03 3.73 6.40
CA GLY A 596 -19.97 3.20 5.54
C GLY A 596 -18.96 4.24 5.07
N TRP A 597 -19.15 5.53 5.40
CA TRP A 597 -18.28 6.61 4.98
C TRP A 597 -16.93 6.56 5.71
N ASP A 598 -15.84 6.59 4.96
CA ASP A 598 -14.49 6.59 5.52
C ASP A 598 -13.59 7.73 5.00
N ILE A 599 -12.33 7.72 5.44
CA ILE A 599 -11.33 8.72 5.03
C ILE A 599 -10.98 8.63 3.54
N VAL A 600 -11.12 7.45 2.91
CA VAL A 600 -10.87 7.26 1.49
C VAL A 600 -11.96 7.98 0.69
N ASP A 601 -13.23 7.77 1.03
CA ASP A 601 -14.36 8.46 0.40
C ASP A 601 -14.23 9.98 0.52
N ALA A 602 -13.92 10.44 1.73
CA ALA A 602 -13.67 11.85 2.04
C ALA A 602 -12.53 12.43 1.19
N SER A 603 -11.44 11.68 1.03
CA SER A 603 -10.31 12.09 0.21
C SER A 603 -10.71 12.26 -1.25
N ILE A 604 -11.45 11.31 -1.83
CA ILE A 604 -11.90 11.38 -3.23
C ILE A 604 -12.85 12.57 -3.41
N ALA A 605 -13.78 12.80 -2.47
CA ALA A 605 -14.68 13.95 -2.50
C ALA A 605 -13.91 15.29 -2.52
N CYS A 606 -12.95 15.49 -1.61
CA CYS A 606 -12.12 16.71 -1.63
C CYS A 606 -11.37 16.86 -2.96
N ASN A 607 -10.73 15.77 -3.43
CA ASN A 607 -9.92 15.81 -4.65
C ASN A 607 -10.75 16.13 -5.90
N GLN A 608 -11.97 15.59 -5.99
CA GLN A 608 -12.91 15.83 -7.09
C GLN A 608 -13.35 17.31 -7.15
N MET A 609 -13.38 18.01 -6.01
CA MET A 609 -13.60 19.46 -5.94
C MET A 609 -12.34 20.30 -6.21
N GLY A 610 -11.19 19.68 -6.45
CA GLY A 610 -9.89 20.37 -6.57
C GLY A 610 -9.29 20.80 -5.22
N LEU A 611 -9.82 20.27 -4.12
CA LEU A 611 -9.36 20.50 -2.76
C LEU A 611 -8.59 19.27 -2.25
N VAL A 612 -8.02 19.35 -1.06
CA VAL A 612 -7.29 18.25 -0.41
C VAL A 612 -7.82 18.00 0.99
N LEU A 613 -7.72 16.75 1.45
CA LEU A 613 -8.25 16.30 2.73
C LEU A 613 -7.12 16.20 3.76
N HIS A 614 -7.22 16.89 4.89
CA HIS A 614 -6.27 16.72 6.00
C HIS A 614 -6.72 15.58 6.95
N PRO A 615 -5.89 14.57 7.24
CA PRO A 615 -6.33 13.32 7.85
C PRO A 615 -6.81 13.41 9.31
N GLU A 616 -6.50 14.49 10.02
CA GLU A 616 -6.77 14.61 11.47
C GLU A 616 -8.06 15.38 11.79
N ASP A 617 -8.64 16.10 10.84
CA ASP A 617 -9.73 17.06 11.09
C ASP A 617 -10.70 17.21 9.91
N TRP A 618 -10.71 16.23 9.02
CA TRP A 618 -11.58 16.19 7.85
C TRP A 618 -13.05 15.94 8.20
N SER A 619 -13.31 15.14 9.23
CA SER A 619 -14.68 14.80 9.62
C SER A 619 -15.27 15.94 10.44
N MET A 620 -16.53 16.27 10.16
CA MET A 620 -17.30 17.25 10.92
C MET A 620 -18.46 16.57 11.62
N GLU A 621 -18.68 16.90 12.89
CA GLU A 621 -19.87 16.48 13.61
C GLU A 621 -21.11 17.20 13.06
N GLN A 622 -22.28 16.57 13.13
CA GLN A 622 -23.54 17.19 12.69
C GLN A 622 -23.85 18.54 13.34
N SER A 623 -23.29 18.82 14.54
CA SER A 623 -23.48 20.10 15.23
C SER A 623 -22.67 21.25 14.60
N GLU A 624 -21.69 20.96 13.76
CA GLU A 624 -20.77 21.93 13.16
C GLU A 624 -21.29 22.51 11.82
N PHE A 625 -22.30 21.89 11.21
CA PHE A 625 -22.85 22.30 9.91
C PHE A 625 -24.37 22.24 9.86
N ASP A 626 -24.97 22.92 8.89
CA ASP A 626 -26.43 22.87 8.69
C ASP A 626 -26.82 21.56 7.99
N SER A 627 -27.28 20.59 8.77
CA SER A 627 -27.75 19.29 8.27
C SER A 627 -29.20 19.31 7.80
N THR A 628 -29.91 20.45 7.82
CA THR A 628 -31.35 20.51 7.49
C THR A 628 -31.63 20.55 5.98
N HIS A 629 -30.66 20.97 5.17
CA HIS A 629 -30.79 21.04 3.72
C HIS A 629 -30.64 19.67 3.02
N TYR A 630 -31.47 19.45 1.99
CA TYR A 630 -31.50 18.28 1.08
C TYR A 630 -31.79 16.90 1.72
N GLY A 631 -32.39 15.99 0.95
CA GLY A 631 -32.57 14.59 1.36
C GLY A 631 -31.31 13.76 1.08
N ILE A 632 -31.17 12.60 1.74
CA ILE A 632 -30.08 11.67 1.47
C ILE A 632 -30.36 10.95 0.14
N LEU A 633 -29.42 11.00 -0.81
CA LEU A 633 -29.53 10.34 -2.12
C LEU A 633 -28.63 9.11 -2.26
N LEU A 634 -27.50 9.08 -1.54
CA LEU A 634 -26.52 7.99 -1.58
C LEU A 634 -26.20 7.52 -0.15
N SER A 635 -26.07 6.21 0.03
CA SER A 635 -25.65 5.56 1.27
C SER A 635 -24.60 4.48 1.00
N ASN A 636 -23.83 4.08 2.03
CA ASN A 636 -22.83 3.02 1.96
C ASN A 636 -21.89 3.20 0.74
N ILE A 637 -21.35 4.42 0.60
CA ILE A 637 -20.38 4.71 -0.45
C ILE A 637 -19.10 3.93 -0.13
N GLN A 638 -18.56 3.25 -1.15
CA GLN A 638 -17.36 2.43 -1.03
C GLN A 638 -16.43 2.80 -2.19
N CYS A 639 -15.75 3.93 -2.05
CA CYS A 639 -14.73 4.35 -3.01
C CYS A 639 -13.39 3.63 -2.76
N THR A 640 -12.59 3.56 -3.80
CA THR A 640 -11.20 3.12 -3.78
C THR A 640 -10.27 4.31 -4.05
N LEU A 641 -8.99 4.18 -3.73
CA LEU A 641 -7.98 5.20 -4.03
C LEU A 641 -7.81 5.47 -5.55
N GLN A 642 -8.38 4.63 -6.40
CA GLN A 642 -8.35 4.76 -7.86
C GLN A 642 -9.57 5.51 -8.42
N ASP A 643 -10.62 5.69 -7.61
CA ASP A 643 -11.82 6.42 -8.01
C ASP A 643 -11.57 7.92 -8.09
N THR A 644 -12.35 8.59 -8.93
CA THR A 644 -12.21 10.03 -9.21
C THR A 644 -13.53 10.77 -9.14
N ASP A 645 -14.63 10.03 -9.08
CA ASP A 645 -15.98 10.56 -8.94
C ASP A 645 -16.73 9.72 -7.90
N ILE A 646 -17.04 10.32 -6.75
CA ILE A 646 -17.74 9.60 -5.67
C ILE A 646 -19.14 9.15 -6.07
N THR A 647 -19.76 9.78 -7.08
CA THR A 647 -21.09 9.41 -7.56
C THR A 647 -21.09 8.15 -8.44
N HIS A 648 -19.91 7.71 -8.88
CA HIS A 648 -19.71 6.47 -9.63
C HIS A 648 -19.16 5.33 -8.76
N CYS A 649 -18.77 5.63 -7.51
CA CYS A 649 -18.40 4.59 -6.55
C CYS A 649 -19.58 3.67 -6.26
N LYS A 650 -19.30 2.46 -5.76
CA LYS A 650 -20.35 1.56 -5.31
C LYS A 650 -21.13 2.24 -4.17
N SER A 651 -22.44 2.29 -4.31
CA SER A 651 -23.33 2.96 -3.35
C SER A 651 -24.72 2.34 -3.37
N GLU A 652 -25.47 2.52 -2.30
CA GLU A 652 -26.89 2.16 -2.18
C GLU A 652 -27.77 3.39 -2.43
N LYS A 653 -28.77 3.25 -3.31
CA LYS A 653 -29.76 4.28 -3.62
C LYS A 653 -31.14 4.02 -3.01
N ASP A 654 -31.42 2.76 -2.65
CA ASP A 654 -32.68 2.34 -2.06
C ASP A 654 -32.41 1.73 -0.67
N PHE A 655 -32.66 2.51 0.37
CA PHE A 655 -32.34 2.16 1.77
C PHE A 655 -33.53 2.54 2.67
N GLU A 656 -34.51 1.65 2.77
CA GLU A 656 -35.64 1.84 3.70
C GLU A 656 -35.15 1.79 5.17
N ASN A 657 -35.07 2.97 5.81
CA ASN A 657 -34.88 3.20 7.26
C ASN A 657 -33.45 3.02 7.84
N SER A 658 -32.39 2.91 7.04
CA SER A 658 -31.04 2.62 7.55
C SER A 658 -30.17 3.85 7.88
N CYS A 659 -30.60 5.08 7.55
CA CYS A 659 -29.75 6.27 7.73
C CYS A 659 -30.50 7.52 8.21
N SER A 660 -29.94 8.16 9.24
CA SER A 660 -30.44 9.44 9.80
C SER A 660 -29.36 10.52 9.91
N SER A 661 -28.11 10.20 9.59
CA SER A 661 -26.96 11.08 9.74
C SER A 661 -26.31 11.38 8.40
N LYS A 662 -25.84 12.62 8.24
CA LYS A 662 -25.30 13.15 6.98
C LYS A 662 -23.82 13.41 7.10
N VAL A 663 -23.12 13.30 5.98
CA VAL A 663 -21.68 13.58 5.89
C VAL A 663 -21.42 15.09 5.91
N GLY A 664 -20.72 15.54 6.96
CA GLY A 664 -20.03 16.83 6.98
C GLY A 664 -18.54 16.63 6.74
N LEU A 665 -17.96 17.48 5.89
CA LEU A 665 -16.60 17.34 5.42
C LEU A 665 -15.87 18.68 5.43
N ARG A 666 -14.61 18.67 5.87
CA ARG A 666 -13.67 19.78 5.79
C ARG A 666 -12.53 19.44 4.84
N CYS A 667 -12.38 20.25 3.80
CA CYS A 667 -11.32 20.18 2.80
C CYS A 667 -10.49 21.47 2.84
N TYR A 668 -9.33 21.43 2.17
CA TYR A 668 -8.37 22.52 2.17
C TYR A 668 -7.93 22.87 0.76
N ASN A 669 -7.52 24.12 0.57
CA ASN A 669 -6.87 24.51 -0.68
C ASN A 669 -5.52 23.81 -0.82
N PRO A 670 -5.20 23.28 -2.01
CA PRO A 670 -3.91 22.68 -2.26
C PRO A 670 -2.78 23.72 -2.11
N SER A 671 -1.74 23.30 -1.40
CA SER A 671 -0.51 24.01 -1.08
C SER A 671 0.66 23.36 -1.81
N TRP A 672 1.88 23.90 -1.70
CA TRP A 672 3.09 23.14 -2.02
C TRP A 672 3.48 22.23 -0.85
N SER A 673 4.30 21.20 -1.12
CA SER A 673 4.54 20.12 -0.16
C SER A 673 5.46 20.49 1.01
N GLY A 674 6.24 21.56 0.87
CA GLY A 674 7.25 21.95 1.85
C GLY A 674 8.64 21.44 1.51
N LEU A 675 9.56 21.66 2.45
CA LEU A 675 10.97 21.32 2.35
C LEU A 675 11.29 20.16 3.27
N ARG A 676 11.96 19.13 2.73
CA ARG A 676 12.38 17.95 3.48
C ARG A 676 13.89 17.77 3.41
N LEU A 677 14.53 17.70 4.59
CA LEU A 677 15.93 17.30 4.75
C LEU A 677 15.94 15.80 5.11
N GLY A 678 16.40 14.97 4.16
CA GLY A 678 16.31 13.52 4.25
C GLY A 678 17.31 12.86 5.19
N MET A 679 17.13 11.55 5.46
CA MET A 679 17.99 10.78 6.36
C MET A 679 19.48 10.78 5.97
N ALA A 680 19.81 10.86 4.68
CA ALA A 680 21.19 10.89 4.20
C ALA A 680 21.70 12.30 3.86
N ALA A 681 20.91 13.35 4.14
CA ALA A 681 21.29 14.74 3.94
C ALA A 681 22.63 15.07 4.61
N GLY A 682 23.51 15.73 3.86
CA GLY A 682 24.66 16.40 4.44
C GLY A 682 24.25 17.58 5.32
N GLU A 683 25.19 18.11 6.10
CA GLU A 683 24.95 19.29 6.92
C GLU A 683 24.52 20.49 6.07
N SER A 684 23.21 20.72 6.02
CA SER A 684 22.57 21.86 5.36
C SER A 684 22.46 23.05 6.32
N ARG A 685 22.46 24.26 5.74
CA ARG A 685 22.40 25.52 6.48
C ARG A 685 21.18 26.31 6.05
N LEU A 686 20.28 26.53 7.00
CA LEU A 686 19.06 27.31 6.81
C LEU A 686 19.14 28.49 7.79
N ARG A 687 19.43 29.68 7.25
CA ARG A 687 19.57 30.91 8.02
C ARG A 687 18.78 32.05 7.37
N ASN A 688 17.94 32.73 8.15
CA ASN A 688 17.15 33.86 7.68
C ASN A 688 16.23 33.51 6.48
N ILE A 689 15.46 32.42 6.63
CA ILE A 689 14.52 31.94 5.61
C ILE A 689 13.06 32.14 6.06
N ILE A 690 12.17 32.27 5.08
CA ILE A 690 10.72 32.32 5.28
C ILE A 690 10.10 31.15 4.52
N VAL A 691 9.32 30.32 5.21
CA VAL A 691 8.52 29.24 4.60
C VAL A 691 7.06 29.50 4.93
N GLU A 692 6.23 29.64 3.90
CA GLU A 692 4.82 29.90 4.07
C GLU A 692 3.94 29.17 3.05
N HIS A 693 2.67 28.98 3.42
CA HIS A 693 1.67 28.31 2.59
C HIS A 693 2.17 26.95 2.09
N ALA A 694 2.80 26.18 2.99
CA ALA A 694 3.38 24.86 2.76
C ALA A 694 2.72 23.79 3.65
N GLY A 695 3.10 22.52 3.48
CA GLY A 695 2.76 21.43 4.41
C GLY A 695 1.75 20.42 3.87
N LEU A 696 1.90 19.96 2.61
CA LEU A 696 0.90 19.13 1.92
C LEU A 696 1.41 17.81 1.32
N LEU A 697 0.56 16.78 1.43
CA LEU A 697 0.47 15.49 0.71
C LEU A 697 1.80 14.83 0.31
N ASP A 698 2.31 13.98 1.19
CA ASP A 698 3.17 12.85 0.79
C ASP A 698 2.35 11.89 -0.06
N PHE A 699 2.59 11.89 -1.37
CA PHE A 699 1.89 11.09 -2.38
C PHE A 699 2.01 9.56 -2.15
N ALA A 700 3.00 9.07 -1.37
CA ALA A 700 3.15 7.63 -1.12
C ALA A 700 2.09 7.13 -0.14
N THR A 701 1.73 8.00 0.82
CA THR A 701 0.97 7.70 2.03
C THR A 701 -0.36 8.46 2.08
N ASN A 702 -0.57 9.43 1.19
CA ASN A 702 -1.66 10.41 1.27
C ASN A 702 -1.66 11.19 2.61
N SER A 703 -0.51 11.33 3.28
CA SER A 703 -0.40 11.99 4.59
C SER A 703 0.15 13.40 4.50
N PHE A 704 -0.32 14.30 5.36
CA PHE A 704 0.24 15.65 5.49
C PHE A 704 1.57 15.59 6.25
N LYS A 705 2.47 16.52 5.92
CA LYS A 705 3.80 16.62 6.52
C LYS A 705 4.09 18.08 6.88
N PRO A 706 4.96 18.33 7.87
CA PRO A 706 5.36 19.67 8.27
C PRO A 706 5.92 20.49 7.10
N ALA A 707 5.74 21.81 7.14
CA ALA A 707 6.27 22.73 6.13
C ALA A 707 7.80 22.62 5.96
N LEU A 708 8.51 22.37 7.06
CA LEU A 708 9.91 21.96 7.07
C LEU A 708 10.05 20.65 7.86
N GLN A 709 10.26 19.54 7.15
CA GLN A 709 10.53 18.24 7.74
C GLN A 709 12.04 17.96 7.76
N ILE A 710 12.54 17.50 8.91
CA ILE A 710 13.93 17.12 9.13
C ILE A 710 13.96 15.68 9.61
N ASP A 711 14.35 14.77 8.72
CA ASP A 711 14.39 13.34 9.00
C ASP A 711 15.51 13.01 10.00
N PHE A 712 16.69 13.63 9.84
CA PHE A 712 17.81 13.47 10.77
C PHE A 712 18.55 14.79 11.00
N ASN A 713 18.31 15.41 12.15
CA ASN A 713 18.79 16.74 12.47
C ASN A 713 20.29 16.75 12.81
N ARG A 714 21.08 17.16 11.82
CA ARG A 714 22.49 17.53 11.94
C ARG A 714 22.77 18.92 11.38
N HIS A 715 21.72 19.71 11.18
CA HIS A 715 21.72 20.91 10.36
C HIS A 715 21.88 22.19 11.19
N VAL A 716 22.18 23.29 10.52
CA VAL A 716 22.19 24.62 11.13
C VAL A 716 20.84 25.29 10.88
N LEU A 717 20.11 25.58 11.96
CA LEU A 717 18.74 26.11 11.95
C LEU A 717 18.65 27.39 12.78
N GLU A 718 18.72 28.55 12.12
CA GLU A 718 18.75 29.84 12.82
C GLU A 718 17.89 30.88 12.09
N LYS A 719 17.19 31.74 12.82
CA LYS A 719 16.38 32.82 12.25
C LYS A 719 15.35 32.33 11.21
N LEU A 720 14.68 31.20 11.49
CA LEU A 720 13.63 30.66 10.62
C LEU A 720 12.30 31.37 10.87
N LYS A 721 11.55 31.72 9.82
CA LYS A 721 10.19 32.24 9.94
C LYS A 721 9.22 31.32 9.19
N ILE A 722 8.52 30.48 9.93
CA ILE A 722 7.63 29.44 9.38
C ILE A 722 6.19 29.80 9.72
N ARG A 723 5.38 30.16 8.72
CA ARG A 723 4.05 30.75 8.96
C ARG A 723 2.97 30.35 7.97
N ASN A 724 1.70 30.39 8.40
CA ASN A 724 0.53 30.19 7.55
C ASN A 724 0.58 28.87 6.75
N ASN A 725 1.10 27.82 7.36
CA ASN A 725 1.21 26.49 6.76
C ASN A 725 0.00 25.64 7.13
N ILE A 726 -0.35 24.72 6.24
CA ILE A 726 -1.58 23.92 6.34
C ILE A 726 -1.43 22.66 7.21
N ASP A 727 -0.23 22.40 7.73
CA ASP A 727 0.07 21.41 8.78
C ASP A 727 0.93 22.10 9.87
N SER A 728 1.94 21.42 10.41
CA SER A 728 2.88 21.89 11.41
C SER A 728 3.99 22.72 10.76
N GLY A 729 4.57 23.65 11.52
CA GLY A 729 5.68 24.47 11.03
C GLY A 729 6.93 23.63 10.75
N VAL A 730 7.56 23.12 11.82
CA VAL A 730 8.76 22.27 11.72
C VAL A 730 8.49 20.92 12.36
N GLY A 731 8.89 19.83 11.71
CA GLY A 731 8.93 18.50 12.31
C GLY A 731 10.33 17.92 12.28
N ILE A 732 10.85 17.55 13.45
CA ILE A 732 12.16 16.90 13.61
C ILE A 732 11.91 15.45 14.02
N MET A 733 12.28 14.54 13.14
CA MET A 733 12.08 13.10 13.32
C MET A 733 13.17 12.53 14.23
N TRP A 734 14.44 12.64 13.83
CA TRP A 734 15.58 12.22 14.65
C TRP A 734 16.52 13.38 14.94
N ASN A 735 17.14 13.39 16.11
CA ASN A 735 18.22 14.31 16.48
C ASN A 735 19.56 13.58 16.56
N GLU A 736 20.62 14.23 16.09
CA GLU A 736 21.97 13.77 16.35
C GLU A 736 22.37 14.05 17.80
N VAL A 737 22.53 13.00 18.59
CA VAL A 737 22.72 13.07 20.05
C VAL A 737 24.17 12.99 20.51
N PHE A 738 25.11 12.59 19.64
CA PHE A 738 26.51 12.36 20.01
C PHE A 738 27.47 13.50 19.68
N VAL A 739 26.96 14.73 19.69
CA VAL A 739 27.74 15.96 19.48
C VAL A 739 28.11 16.61 20.82
N THR A 740 29.24 17.33 20.85
CA THR A 740 29.73 18.03 22.05
C THR A 740 28.73 19.07 22.57
N GLU A 741 28.06 19.76 21.64
CA GLU A 741 26.91 20.61 21.92
C GLU A 741 25.68 20.05 21.21
N SER A 742 24.58 19.84 21.95
CA SER A 742 23.31 19.40 21.36
C SER A 742 22.85 20.36 20.26
N ARG A 743 22.24 19.81 19.21
CA ARG A 743 21.76 20.57 18.06
C ARG A 743 20.78 21.65 18.51
N LYS A 744 20.84 22.81 17.87
CA LYS A 744 20.13 24.03 18.29
C LYS A 744 19.16 24.48 17.21
N LEU A 745 18.00 24.95 17.65
CA LEU A 745 17.07 25.77 16.88
C LEU A 745 17.00 27.13 17.55
N THR A 746 17.48 28.18 16.88
CA THR A 746 17.63 29.50 17.51
C THR A 746 16.91 30.61 16.77
N ASP A 747 16.47 31.62 17.53
CA ASP A 747 16.02 32.92 17.00
C ASP A 747 14.88 32.82 15.97
N SER A 748 14.01 31.80 16.10
CA SER A 748 13.03 31.43 15.07
C SER A 748 11.59 31.75 15.47
N HIS A 749 10.71 31.91 14.48
CA HIS A 749 9.31 32.29 14.66
C HIS A 749 8.37 31.31 13.93
N PHE A 750 7.41 30.75 14.67
CA PHE A 750 6.43 29.77 14.18
C PHE A 750 5.02 30.31 14.40
N ILE A 751 4.39 30.79 13.32
CA ILE A 751 3.23 31.69 13.39
C ILE A 751 2.05 31.12 12.61
N SER A 752 0.88 30.94 13.23
CA SER A 752 -0.36 30.61 12.51
C SER A 752 -0.25 29.37 11.60
N ASN A 753 0.41 28.32 12.08
CA ASN A 753 0.38 27.01 11.43
C ASN A 753 -0.86 26.24 11.91
N HIS A 754 -1.48 25.47 11.01
CA HIS A 754 -2.73 24.74 11.27
C HIS A 754 -2.61 23.64 12.34
N ARG A 755 -1.41 23.06 12.49
CA ARG A 755 -1.10 22.15 13.59
C ARG A 755 -0.12 22.80 14.57
N HIS A 756 1.02 22.17 14.80
CA HIS A 756 1.95 22.61 15.84
C HIS A 756 2.98 23.60 15.28
N GLY A 757 3.52 24.47 16.12
CA GLY A 757 4.67 25.31 15.72
C GLY A 757 5.90 24.44 15.45
N LEU A 758 6.24 23.58 16.42
CA LEU A 758 7.34 22.63 16.36
C LEU A 758 6.89 21.24 16.86
N VAL A 759 7.15 20.21 16.07
CA VAL A 759 7.00 18.79 16.42
C VAL A 759 8.38 18.15 16.54
N VAL A 760 8.62 17.40 17.62
CA VAL A 760 9.87 16.68 17.86
C VAL A 760 9.56 15.25 18.28
N HIS A 761 10.12 14.26 17.60
CA HIS A 761 9.90 12.86 17.95
C HIS A 761 10.99 12.29 18.86
N THR A 762 12.23 12.84 18.86
CA THR A 762 13.34 12.32 19.67
C THR A 762 13.99 13.37 20.56
N GLN A 763 14.61 12.93 21.65
CA GLN A 763 15.37 13.79 22.58
C GLN A 763 16.63 14.39 21.93
N GLY A 764 17.27 15.37 22.59
CA GLY A 764 18.59 15.90 22.20
C GLY A 764 18.57 17.21 21.39
N LEU A 765 17.56 18.06 21.62
CA LEU A 765 17.39 19.34 20.94
C LEU A 765 17.36 20.51 21.93
N ASN A 766 18.11 21.57 21.62
CA ASN A 766 18.06 22.84 22.33
C ASN A 766 17.24 23.86 21.53
N ILE A 767 16.16 24.38 22.09
CA ILE A 767 15.28 25.38 21.50
C ILE A 767 15.50 26.69 22.26
N TYR A 768 16.02 27.70 21.57
CA TYR A 768 16.49 28.92 22.23
C TYR A 768 16.02 30.19 21.53
N ARG A 769 15.49 31.16 22.29
CA ARG A 769 15.00 32.46 21.75
C ARG A 769 14.01 32.31 20.59
N CYS A 770 13.11 31.33 20.69
CA CYS A 770 12.08 31.09 19.68
C CYS A 770 10.72 31.67 20.12
N GLU A 771 9.90 32.02 19.14
CA GLU A 771 8.53 32.50 19.37
C GLU A 771 7.52 31.65 18.60
N MET A 772 6.45 31.23 19.28
CA MET A 772 5.41 30.38 18.73
C MET A 772 4.06 31.05 18.99
N THR A 773 3.42 31.54 17.93
CA THR A 773 2.23 32.39 18.05
C THR A 773 1.06 31.88 17.23
N ASN A 774 -0.13 31.82 17.84
CA ASN A 774 -1.41 31.56 17.18
C ASN A 774 -1.46 30.28 16.33
N ASN A 775 -0.71 29.23 16.69
CA ASN A 775 -0.81 27.93 16.01
C ASN A 775 -2.07 27.18 16.50
N ASP A 776 -2.82 26.54 15.61
CA ASP A 776 -4.09 25.89 15.95
C ASP A 776 -3.92 24.56 16.70
N GLY A 777 -2.71 24.02 16.71
CA GLY A 777 -2.24 23.00 17.65
C GLY A 777 -1.40 23.59 18.79
N SER A 778 -0.34 22.88 19.16
CA SER A 778 0.56 23.27 20.25
C SER A 778 1.66 24.22 19.76
N GLY A 779 2.20 25.06 20.64
CA GLY A 779 3.49 25.70 20.36
C GLY A 779 4.58 24.64 20.10
N ILE A 780 4.85 23.82 21.13
CA ILE A 780 5.80 22.70 21.06
C ILE A 780 5.07 21.39 21.31
N HIS A 781 5.34 20.39 20.48
CA HIS A 781 4.78 19.04 20.61
C HIS A 781 5.89 17.99 20.59
N TYR A 782 6.02 17.22 21.66
CA TYR A 782 6.91 16.05 21.73
C TYR A 782 6.10 14.77 21.59
N ASN A 783 6.39 13.94 20.59
CA ASN A 783 5.69 12.68 20.38
C ASN A 783 6.64 11.60 19.83
N PRO A 784 7.13 10.66 20.65
CA PRO A 784 8.07 9.63 20.21
C PRO A 784 7.44 8.50 19.38
N MET A 785 6.20 8.68 18.91
CA MET A 785 5.50 7.75 18.05
C MET A 785 5.76 8.03 16.57
N PHE A 786 5.98 6.97 15.80
CA PHE A 786 6.02 6.96 14.35
C PHE A 786 5.04 5.90 13.87
N THR A 787 4.23 6.26 12.88
CA THR A 787 3.38 5.25 12.23
C THR A 787 4.25 4.22 11.49
N LYS A 788 3.74 2.99 11.34
CA LYS A 788 4.40 1.95 10.51
C LYS A 788 4.88 2.50 9.16
N GLN A 789 4.03 3.29 8.49
CA GLN A 789 4.29 3.81 7.16
C GLN A 789 5.33 4.96 7.17
N GLU A 790 5.33 5.81 8.19
CA GLU A 790 6.34 6.87 8.35
C GLU A 790 7.72 6.30 8.67
N GLN A 791 7.79 5.32 9.57
CA GLN A 791 9.02 4.60 9.90
C GLN A 791 9.64 3.97 8.64
N ARG A 792 8.82 3.32 7.80
CA ARG A 792 9.26 2.73 6.52
C ARG A 792 9.79 3.77 5.54
N ASP A 793 9.08 4.89 5.38
CA ASP A 793 9.48 5.95 4.47
C ASP A 793 10.85 6.52 4.89
N LEU A 794 11.02 6.89 6.17
CA LEU A 794 12.29 7.39 6.71
C LEU A 794 13.46 6.43 6.42
N ILE A 795 13.29 5.15 6.77
CA ILE A 795 14.30 4.12 6.53
C ILE A 795 14.63 3.96 5.04
N SER A 796 13.63 4.04 4.17
CA SER A 796 13.82 3.90 2.72
C SER A 796 14.79 4.97 2.18
N TRP A 797 14.88 6.13 2.82
CA TRP A 797 15.73 7.23 2.41
C TRP A 797 17.18 7.11 2.91
N ILE A 798 17.52 6.04 3.62
CA ILE A 798 18.91 5.69 3.94
C ILE A 798 19.57 5.17 2.66
N ASN A 799 20.42 6.01 2.06
CA ASN A 799 20.88 5.89 0.68
C ASN A 799 21.76 4.65 0.42
N LEU A 800 21.22 3.64 -0.27
CA LEU A 800 21.93 2.42 -0.72
C LEU A 800 23.04 2.67 -1.77
N GLU A 801 23.05 3.81 -2.46
CA GLU A 801 24.01 4.11 -3.54
C GLU A 801 25.37 4.57 -2.98
N GLU A 802 25.42 5.22 -1.82
CA GLU A 802 26.67 5.53 -1.12
C GLU A 802 27.17 4.31 -0.33
N ARG A 803 27.64 3.26 -1.04
CA ARG A 803 28.19 2.03 -0.42
C ARG A 803 29.22 2.30 0.67
N ASN A 804 29.94 3.44 0.64
CA ASN A 804 30.92 3.79 1.66
C ASN A 804 30.30 4.13 3.03
N LYS A 805 29.03 4.55 3.09
CA LYS A 805 28.31 4.85 4.34
C LYS A 805 27.45 3.70 4.85
N ILE A 806 27.34 2.60 4.11
CA ILE A 806 26.51 1.46 4.47
C ILE A 806 27.36 0.22 4.66
N ILE A 807 27.04 -0.56 5.68
CA ILE A 807 27.59 -1.89 5.90
C ILE A 807 26.41 -2.87 6.04
N ARG A 808 26.28 -3.81 5.11
CA ARG A 808 25.28 -4.89 5.18
C ARG A 808 25.84 -6.07 5.95
N ILE A 809 25.05 -6.60 6.88
CA ILE A 809 25.45 -7.69 7.76
C ILE A 809 24.59 -8.91 7.46
N PRO A 810 25.18 -10.08 7.14
CA PRO A 810 26.61 -10.41 7.25
C PRO A 810 27.42 -10.18 5.96
N ASP A 811 26.77 -9.79 4.86
CA ASP A 811 27.30 -9.86 3.49
C ASP A 811 28.60 -9.07 3.29
N ASP A 812 28.69 -7.85 3.84
CA ASP A 812 29.84 -6.97 3.65
C ASP A 812 30.96 -7.22 4.68
N ILE A 813 30.76 -8.10 5.67
CA ILE A 813 31.71 -8.32 6.75
C ILE A 813 32.73 -9.41 6.39
N THR A 814 33.94 -8.98 6.06
CA THR A 814 35.13 -9.83 5.89
C THR A 814 36.07 -9.84 7.12
N GLY A 815 35.89 -8.93 8.08
CA GLY A 815 36.73 -8.79 9.28
C GLY A 815 36.27 -7.70 10.25
N ASN A 816 37.21 -7.13 11.00
CA ASN A 816 36.95 -6.02 11.93
C ASN A 816 36.69 -4.70 11.19
N ILE A 817 35.81 -3.86 11.73
CA ILE A 817 35.42 -2.58 11.15
C ILE A 817 36.11 -1.46 11.94
N SER A 818 36.71 -0.51 11.21
CA SER A 818 37.35 0.67 11.81
C SER A 818 36.74 1.95 11.25
N LEU A 819 36.26 2.82 12.13
CA LEU A 819 35.71 4.14 11.81
C LEU A 819 36.78 5.21 12.02
N ARG A 820 36.96 6.08 11.04
CA ARG A 820 37.79 7.30 11.12
C ARG A 820 37.19 8.29 12.12
N SER A 821 37.97 9.30 12.52
CA SER A 821 37.46 10.37 13.38
C SER A 821 36.22 11.02 12.74
N ASP A 822 35.16 11.18 13.53
CA ASP A 822 33.90 11.82 13.14
C ASP A 822 33.18 11.12 11.97
N GLU A 823 33.61 9.91 11.61
CA GLU A 823 32.94 9.08 10.60
C GLU A 823 31.71 8.39 11.20
N TYR A 824 30.64 8.34 10.43
CA TYR A 824 29.44 7.56 10.74
C TYR A 824 29.11 6.61 9.59
N ARG A 825 28.49 5.48 9.93
CA ARG A 825 27.96 4.51 8.97
C ARG A 825 26.64 3.94 9.44
N TYR A 826 25.79 3.56 8.48
CA TYR A 826 24.57 2.80 8.70
C TYR A 826 24.85 1.31 8.58
N PHE A 827 24.47 0.55 9.60
CA PHE A 827 24.61 -0.90 9.65
C PHE A 827 23.24 -1.50 9.38
N ILE A 828 23.11 -2.25 8.29
CA ILE A 828 21.85 -2.84 7.83
C ILE A 828 21.93 -4.36 7.97
N PHE A 829 21.10 -4.93 8.85
CA PHE A 829 21.07 -6.39 9.06
C PHE A 829 20.12 -7.03 8.05
N THR A 830 20.67 -7.90 7.21
CA THR A 830 19.92 -8.64 6.19
C THR A 830 19.59 -10.05 6.68
N LYS A 831 18.48 -10.61 6.20
CA LYS A 831 18.04 -11.96 6.58
C LYS A 831 19.13 -13.00 6.30
N THR A 832 19.59 -13.68 7.33
CA THR A 832 20.62 -14.73 7.23
C THR A 832 20.40 -15.78 8.31
N LYS A 833 20.93 -17.00 8.12
CA LYS A 833 21.05 -18.03 9.18
C LYS A 833 22.46 -18.11 9.77
N MET A 834 23.40 -17.29 9.28
CA MET A 834 24.77 -17.31 9.73
C MET A 834 24.97 -16.41 10.95
N ASN A 835 25.45 -16.99 12.05
CA ASN A 835 25.94 -16.22 13.18
C ASN A 835 27.15 -15.38 12.76
N LYS A 836 27.22 -14.13 13.21
CA LYS A 836 28.35 -13.25 12.90
C LYS A 836 28.84 -12.53 14.14
N ARG A 837 30.16 -12.56 14.33
CA ARG A 837 30.85 -11.84 15.40
C ARG A 837 31.97 -11.01 14.80
N PHE A 838 32.03 -9.74 15.17
CA PHE A 838 33.01 -8.79 14.67
C PHE A 838 33.18 -7.63 15.64
N SER A 839 34.31 -6.93 15.59
CA SER A 839 34.52 -5.72 16.38
C SER A 839 34.35 -4.47 15.51
N ILE A 840 33.82 -3.41 16.13
CA ILE A 840 33.84 -2.06 15.59
C ILE A 840 34.80 -1.25 16.46
N THR A 841 35.73 -0.54 15.84
CA THR A 841 36.78 0.23 16.52
C THR A 841 36.92 1.63 15.93
N THR A 842 37.48 2.56 16.69
CA THR A 842 37.89 3.88 16.22
C THR A 842 39.24 4.29 16.83
N SER A 843 39.74 5.49 16.53
CA SER A 843 41.04 5.97 17.00
C SER A 843 41.09 6.12 18.53
N SER A 844 42.27 5.91 19.11
CA SER A 844 42.51 6.11 20.55
C SER A 844 42.06 7.50 21.04
N GLY A 845 41.37 7.55 22.18
CA GLY A 845 40.79 8.77 22.74
C GLY A 845 39.39 9.14 22.23
N ARG A 846 38.84 8.37 21.28
CA ARG A 846 37.44 8.47 20.83
C ARG A 846 36.59 7.34 21.38
N SER A 847 35.28 7.49 21.21
CA SER A 847 34.24 6.54 21.59
C SER A 847 33.39 6.17 20.38
N ILE A 848 32.59 5.12 20.50
CA ILE A 848 31.59 4.72 19.51
C ILE A 848 30.21 5.11 20.04
N GLY A 849 29.47 5.88 19.26
CA GLY A 849 28.06 6.19 19.49
C GLY A 849 27.18 5.24 18.68
N ILE A 850 26.11 4.72 19.28
CA ILE A 850 25.18 3.77 18.65
C ILE A 850 23.75 4.27 18.85
N VAL A 851 23.02 4.46 17.74
CA VAL A 851 21.57 4.70 17.71
C VAL A 851 20.90 3.56 16.95
N VAL A 852 19.83 3.01 17.51
CA VAL A 852 18.95 2.06 16.81
C VAL A 852 17.89 2.87 16.08
N LEU A 853 17.93 2.85 14.75
CA LEU A 853 16.93 3.51 13.90
C LEU A 853 15.77 2.57 13.57
N ASN A 854 16.06 1.27 13.44
CA ASN A 854 15.05 0.23 13.26
C ASN A 854 15.45 -1.02 14.05
N SER A 855 14.54 -1.55 14.86
CA SER A 855 14.73 -2.79 15.62
C SER A 855 14.22 -4.02 14.86
N PHE A 856 14.51 -5.21 15.37
CA PHE A 856 13.90 -6.45 14.87
C PHE A 856 12.41 -6.51 15.20
N LYS A 857 11.62 -7.15 14.32
CA LYS A 857 10.21 -7.48 14.60
C LYS A 857 10.11 -8.42 15.79
N GLU A 858 9.04 -8.32 16.59
CA GLU A 858 8.84 -9.20 17.75
C GLU A 858 8.78 -10.68 17.36
N THR A 859 8.23 -10.98 16.18
CA THR A 859 8.12 -12.32 15.59
C THR A 859 9.44 -12.90 15.06
N SER A 860 10.48 -12.07 14.88
CA SER A 860 11.80 -12.55 14.48
C SER A 860 12.45 -13.35 15.61
N SER A 861 13.37 -14.26 15.28
CA SER A 861 14.25 -14.92 16.25
C SER A 861 15.62 -14.26 16.42
N GLU A 862 15.90 -13.15 15.71
CA GLU A 862 17.21 -12.50 15.70
C GLU A 862 17.55 -11.83 17.02
N ASN A 863 18.77 -12.03 17.50
CA ASN A 863 19.32 -11.29 18.63
C ASN A 863 20.62 -10.57 18.24
N LEU A 864 20.79 -9.34 18.72
CA LEU A 864 22.03 -8.58 18.57
C LEU A 864 22.48 -8.06 19.93
N ALA A 865 23.70 -8.42 20.30
CA ALA A 865 24.34 -7.98 21.53
C ALA A 865 25.60 -7.15 21.27
N PHE A 866 25.72 -6.05 22.00
CA PHE A 866 26.94 -5.24 22.09
C PHE A 866 27.65 -5.52 23.41
N TYR A 867 28.94 -5.85 23.32
CA TYR A 867 29.79 -6.07 24.48
C TYR A 867 30.77 -4.92 24.65
N GLY A 868 30.86 -4.44 25.88
CA GLY A 868 31.66 -3.27 26.21
C GLY A 868 33.17 -3.44 26.20
N ARG A 869 33.63 -4.61 25.74
CA ARG A 869 35.02 -4.98 25.56
C ARG A 869 35.13 -5.68 24.21
N LEU A 870 36.35 -5.73 23.69
CA LEU A 870 36.65 -6.46 22.44
C LEU A 870 36.62 -7.99 22.63
N GLU A 871 36.39 -8.47 23.85
CA GLU A 871 36.31 -9.89 24.23
C GLU A 871 35.11 -10.13 25.15
N ILE A 872 34.52 -11.32 25.07
CA ILE A 872 33.39 -11.73 25.92
C ILE A 872 33.93 -12.24 27.25
N THR A 873 33.83 -11.41 28.29
CA THR A 873 34.07 -11.82 29.69
C THR A 873 32.75 -11.80 30.47
N PRO A 874 32.55 -12.65 31.50
CA PRO A 874 31.33 -12.65 32.31
C PRO A 874 30.98 -11.27 32.90
N ASP A 875 32.00 -10.46 33.21
CA ASP A 875 31.84 -9.12 33.79
C ASP A 875 31.75 -8.01 32.73
N ALA A 876 31.79 -8.34 31.43
CA ALA A 876 31.70 -7.33 30.38
C ALA A 876 30.26 -6.80 30.30
N PRO A 877 30.05 -5.48 30.37
CA PRO A 877 28.73 -4.90 30.16
C PRO A 877 28.17 -5.32 28.79
N LYS A 878 26.93 -5.82 28.78
CA LYS A 878 26.23 -6.35 27.60
C LYS A 878 24.92 -5.60 27.40
N TRP A 879 24.68 -5.09 26.20
CA TRP A 879 23.39 -4.55 25.78
C TRP A 879 22.81 -5.41 24.67
N ASP A 880 21.65 -5.99 24.96
CA ASP A 880 20.89 -6.80 24.04
C ASP A 880 19.74 -5.96 23.49
N ILE A 881 19.63 -5.80 22.17
CA ILE A 881 18.63 -4.89 21.59
C ILE A 881 17.21 -5.26 21.98
N ARG A 882 16.88 -6.55 22.15
CA ARG A 882 15.53 -6.96 22.53
C ARG A 882 15.19 -6.57 23.95
N ASN A 883 16.15 -6.70 24.85
CA ASN A 883 15.94 -6.50 26.29
C ASN A 883 16.24 -5.08 26.75
N ASN A 884 17.07 -4.34 25.99
CA ASN A 884 17.63 -3.05 26.39
C ASN A 884 17.39 -1.94 25.34
N LEU A 885 16.33 -2.01 24.53
CA LEU A 885 16.06 -1.02 23.47
C LEU A 885 16.01 0.43 24.01
N THR A 886 15.48 0.63 25.21
CA THR A 886 15.38 1.95 25.84
C THR A 886 16.69 2.54 26.31
N ALA A 887 17.75 1.74 26.43
CA ALA A 887 19.07 2.21 26.84
C ALA A 887 19.76 2.99 25.71
N PHE A 888 19.28 2.86 24.46
CA PHE A 888 19.81 3.62 23.33
C PHE A 888 19.32 5.07 23.41
N PRO A 889 20.20 6.05 23.15
CA PRO A 889 21.49 5.95 22.47
C PRO A 889 22.61 5.55 23.44
N LEU A 890 23.53 4.72 22.95
CA LEU A 890 24.70 4.28 23.73
C LEU A 890 25.98 4.97 23.27
N ARG A 891 26.85 5.34 24.20
CA ARG A 891 28.21 5.82 23.93
C ARG A 891 29.21 4.98 24.70
N THR A 892 30.12 4.33 23.98
CA THR A 892 31.12 3.46 24.60
C THR A 892 32.13 4.27 25.43
N PRO A 893 32.62 3.76 26.57
CA PRO A 893 33.65 4.41 27.38
C PRO A 893 35.05 4.26 26.77
N GLY A 894 35.23 3.34 25.82
CA GLY A 894 36.47 3.09 25.10
C GLY A 894 36.31 3.16 23.59
N TYR A 895 37.40 2.91 22.86
CA TYR A 895 37.50 3.07 21.41
C TYR A 895 36.87 1.94 20.59
N GLY A 896 36.31 0.91 21.22
CA GLY A 896 35.83 -0.29 20.52
C GLY A 896 34.71 -1.03 21.24
N VAL A 897 33.92 -1.76 20.45
CA VAL A 897 32.82 -2.62 20.89
C VAL A 897 32.86 -3.94 20.12
N LEU A 898 32.58 -5.05 20.79
CA LEU A 898 32.38 -6.33 20.13
C LEU A 898 30.89 -6.55 19.87
N VAL A 899 30.54 -6.94 18.66
CA VAL A 899 29.17 -7.19 18.21
C VAL A 899 28.97 -8.70 18.02
N ASP A 900 27.93 -9.25 18.63
CA ASP A 900 27.52 -10.65 18.48
C ASP A 900 26.10 -10.71 17.92
N TYR A 901 25.97 -11.12 16.66
CA TYR A 901 24.70 -11.25 15.94
C TYR A 901 24.32 -12.72 15.77
N GLN A 902 23.14 -13.08 16.28
CA GLN A 902 22.61 -14.44 16.34
C GLN A 902 21.21 -14.47 15.70
N PRO A 903 21.08 -14.88 14.43
CA PRO A 903 19.81 -14.82 13.72
C PRO A 903 18.70 -15.77 14.21
N GLY A 904 19.05 -16.92 14.79
CA GLY A 904 18.08 -17.92 15.23
C GLY A 904 17.39 -18.69 14.07
N GLN A 905 16.20 -19.22 14.33
CA GLN A 905 15.46 -20.10 13.40
C GLN A 905 14.62 -19.37 12.34
N VAL A 906 14.02 -18.24 12.73
CA VAL A 906 13.10 -17.42 11.92
C VAL A 906 13.61 -15.97 11.85
N PRO A 907 14.73 -15.72 11.14
CA PRO A 907 15.24 -14.36 10.98
C PRO A 907 14.38 -13.54 10.02
N SER A 908 14.08 -12.29 10.38
CA SER A 908 13.39 -11.31 9.53
C SER A 908 14.36 -10.41 8.76
N GLY A 909 15.52 -10.11 9.33
CA GLY A 909 16.40 -9.01 8.92
C GLY A 909 15.77 -7.64 9.25
N GLN A 910 16.22 -6.61 8.54
CA GLN A 910 15.68 -5.22 8.50
C GLN A 910 16.10 -4.29 9.65
N ALA A 911 16.85 -4.77 10.66
CA ALA A 911 17.36 -3.87 11.68
C ALA A 911 18.39 -2.89 11.09
N ILE A 912 18.32 -1.63 11.53
CA ILE A 912 19.19 -0.55 11.04
C ILE A 912 19.73 0.25 12.21
N MET A 913 21.04 0.46 12.21
CA MET A 913 21.74 1.20 13.25
C MET A 913 22.61 2.29 12.65
N TYR A 914 22.59 3.45 13.28
CA TYR A 914 23.54 4.53 13.04
C TYR A 914 24.69 4.40 14.04
N ILE A 915 25.89 4.13 13.54
CA ILE A 915 27.09 3.99 14.38
C ILE A 915 28.11 5.04 13.96
N ALA A 916 28.56 5.84 14.92
CA ALA A 916 29.47 6.96 14.68
C ALA A 916 30.68 6.92 15.60
N SER A 917 31.83 7.36 15.08
CA SER A 917 32.99 7.71 15.89
C SER A 917 32.77 9.08 16.50
N VAL A 918 32.72 9.14 17.83
CA VAL A 918 32.36 10.35 18.59
C VAL A 918 33.47 10.66 19.59
N ASP A 919 33.49 11.86 20.15
CA ASP A 919 34.52 12.23 21.11
C ASP A 919 34.54 11.26 22.31
N GLY A 920 35.69 11.10 22.97
CA GLY A 920 35.78 10.28 24.18
C GLY A 920 35.12 10.95 25.39
N LEU A 921 34.46 10.19 26.26
CA LEU A 921 34.04 10.70 27.57
C LEU A 921 35.22 10.66 28.55
N ARG A 922 35.70 11.84 29.00
CA ARG A 922 36.62 11.90 30.15
C ARG A 922 35.79 11.70 31.43
N ASN A 923 36.09 10.65 32.20
CA ASN A 923 35.60 10.43 33.57
C ASN A 923 34.09 10.07 33.76
N LYS A 924 33.38 9.59 32.72
CA LYS A 924 32.03 9.00 32.91
C LYS A 924 32.06 7.49 32.62
N PRO A 925 31.75 6.63 33.62
CA PRO A 925 31.78 5.17 33.45
C PRO A 925 30.51 4.58 32.81
N SER A 926 29.44 5.36 32.66
CA SER A 926 28.17 4.89 32.10
C SER A 926 28.18 4.95 30.56
N TRP A 927 27.65 3.89 29.95
CA TRP A 927 27.41 3.80 28.51
C TRP A 927 26.16 4.54 28.06
N GLU A 928 25.18 4.68 28.96
CA GLU A 928 23.90 5.28 28.64
C GLU A 928 24.05 6.80 28.52
N THR A 929 23.51 7.33 27.42
CA THR A 929 23.38 8.76 27.22
C THR A 929 21.93 9.16 27.46
N HIS A 930 21.72 10.21 28.25
CA HIS A 930 20.40 10.77 28.51
C HIS A 930 20.30 12.13 27.78
N PRO A 931 20.06 12.12 26.45
CA PRO A 931 19.74 13.34 25.74
C PRO A 931 18.48 13.97 26.34
N LYS A 932 18.42 15.30 26.32
CA LYS A 932 17.27 16.05 26.83
C LYS A 932 16.78 17.05 25.79
N ILE A 933 15.52 17.44 25.89
CA ILE A 933 14.99 18.62 25.21
C ILE A 933 15.16 19.80 26.17
N HIS A 934 15.88 20.84 25.74
CA HIS A 934 16.06 22.07 26.52
C HIS A 934 15.37 23.23 25.82
N ILE A 935 14.30 23.75 26.42
CA ILE A 935 13.53 24.90 25.98
C ILE A 935 13.97 26.09 26.84
N ASP A 936 14.62 27.08 26.25
CA ASP A 936 15.13 28.24 27.00
C ASP A 936 14.79 29.57 26.32
N THR A 937 14.31 30.53 27.09
CA THR A 937 13.97 31.88 26.59
C THR A 937 12.97 31.82 25.41
N VAL A 938 11.96 30.95 25.50
CA VAL A 938 10.94 30.78 24.46
C VAL A 938 9.66 31.54 24.83
N THR A 939 8.95 32.06 23.84
CA THR A 939 7.60 32.64 24.03
C THR A 939 6.57 31.82 23.25
N VAL A 940 5.54 31.34 23.94
CA VAL A 940 4.38 30.66 23.34
C VAL A 940 3.13 31.47 23.65
N LYS A 941 2.40 31.90 22.62
CA LYS A 941 1.24 32.78 22.79
C LYS A 941 0.09 32.44 21.85
N GLY A 942 -1.14 32.34 22.36
CA GLY A 942 -2.34 32.22 21.50
C GLY A 942 -2.50 30.89 20.78
N CYS A 943 -1.61 29.92 21.04
CA CYS A 943 -1.71 28.57 20.49
C CYS A 943 -2.88 27.81 21.14
N ASN A 944 -3.35 26.71 20.55
CA ASN A 944 -4.35 25.87 21.21
C ASN A 944 -3.80 25.30 22.53
N ARG A 945 -2.59 24.71 22.50
CA ARG A 945 -1.84 24.34 23.71
C ARG A 945 -0.50 25.04 23.75
N GLY A 946 0.03 25.31 24.95
CA GLY A 946 1.37 25.87 25.10
C GLY A 946 2.45 24.86 24.69
N ILE A 947 2.74 23.92 25.59
CA ILE A 947 3.65 22.79 25.36
C ILE A 947 2.87 21.49 25.56
N SER A 948 3.10 20.50 24.70
CA SER A 948 2.44 19.20 24.80
C SER A 948 3.39 18.04 24.56
N SER A 949 3.14 16.91 25.19
CA SER A 949 4.01 15.74 25.12
C SER A 949 3.26 14.43 25.28
N HIS A 950 3.69 13.42 24.52
CA HIS A 950 3.19 12.05 24.59
C HIS A 950 4.27 11.11 25.10
N HIS A 951 3.88 10.13 25.91
CA HIS A 951 4.79 9.10 26.43
C HIS A 951 4.15 7.72 26.37
N PHE A 952 4.97 6.71 26.09
CA PHE A 952 4.53 5.34 25.88
C PHE A 952 5.40 4.36 26.68
N ASN A 953 4.81 3.24 27.09
CA ASN A 953 5.47 2.18 27.86
C ASN A 953 5.72 0.89 27.04
N ARG A 954 5.34 0.89 25.77
CA ARG A 954 5.53 -0.20 24.79
C ARG A 954 6.42 0.30 23.65
N ASP A 955 7.13 -0.60 22.97
CA ASP A 955 8.03 -0.21 21.86
C ASP A 955 7.31 -0.29 20.50
N ILE A 956 6.33 -1.19 20.36
CA ILE A 956 5.50 -1.40 19.16
C ILE A 956 4.03 -1.68 19.59
N ASN A 957 3.03 -1.35 18.76
CA ASN A 957 1.61 -1.73 18.96
C ASN A 957 1.14 -2.80 17.95
N ASP A 958 -0.13 -3.21 18.04
CA ASP A 958 -0.73 -4.22 17.14
C ASP A 958 -0.81 -3.78 15.66
N TYR A 959 -0.58 -2.50 15.38
CA TYR A 959 -0.56 -1.92 14.02
C TYR A 959 0.88 -1.77 13.46
N ASP A 960 1.90 -2.28 14.16
CA ASP A 960 3.33 -2.05 13.90
C ASP A 960 3.74 -0.55 13.93
N ASP A 961 3.04 0.28 14.69
CA ASP A 961 3.54 1.64 14.98
C ASP A 961 4.67 1.56 15.99
N HIS A 962 5.70 2.39 15.79
CA HIS A 962 6.92 2.38 16.58
C HIS A 962 6.91 3.51 17.61
N PHE A 963 7.26 3.19 18.86
CA PHE A 963 7.41 4.15 19.94
C PHE A 963 8.88 4.20 20.40
N HIS A 964 9.61 5.22 19.97
CA HIS A 964 11.04 5.39 20.27
C HIS A 964 11.23 6.06 21.63
N ARG A 965 11.18 5.25 22.68
CA ARG A 965 11.29 5.71 24.07
C ARG A 965 12.72 5.60 24.62
N TYR A 966 13.06 6.47 25.55
CA TYR A 966 14.36 6.49 26.22
C TYR A 966 14.26 5.96 27.66
N SER A 967 15.35 5.46 28.24
CA SER A 967 15.38 5.08 29.67
C SER A 967 15.11 6.27 30.58
N ASN A 968 15.50 7.47 30.14
CA ASN A 968 15.19 8.75 30.76
C ASN A 968 14.80 9.77 29.69
N GLU A 969 13.56 10.28 29.77
CA GLU A 969 13.02 11.32 28.92
C GLU A 969 12.94 12.63 29.70
N THR A 970 13.95 13.49 29.53
CA THR A 970 14.03 14.77 30.23
C THR A 970 13.63 15.94 29.33
N ILE A 971 12.66 16.73 29.78
CA ILE A 971 12.29 18.03 29.19
C ILE A 971 12.57 19.13 30.21
N LEU A 972 13.58 19.96 29.91
CA LEU A 972 14.01 21.10 30.72
C LEU A 972 13.47 22.39 30.11
N ILE A 973 12.70 23.16 30.86
CA ILE A 973 12.06 24.40 30.45
C ILE A 973 12.55 25.53 31.34
N THR A 974 13.23 26.51 30.75
CA THR A 974 13.83 27.64 31.47
C THR A 974 13.44 28.96 30.83
N ASN A 975 13.24 30.01 31.66
CA ASN A 975 13.03 31.39 31.22
C ASN A 975 11.93 31.56 30.14
N THR A 976 10.92 30.69 30.13
CA THR A 976 9.93 30.58 29.04
C THR A 976 8.60 31.23 29.43
N ASN A 977 7.97 31.94 28.51
CA ASN A 977 6.68 32.59 28.71
C ASN A 977 5.59 31.85 27.92
N ILE A 978 4.57 31.30 28.58
CA ILE A 978 3.42 30.63 27.98
C ILE A 978 2.17 31.43 28.34
N SER A 979 1.48 31.96 27.33
CA SER A 979 0.32 32.81 27.58
C SER A 979 -0.81 32.66 26.57
N ASP A 980 -2.03 32.97 27.02
CA ASP A 980 -3.20 33.09 26.15
C ASP A 980 -3.52 31.78 25.36
N SER A 981 -3.17 30.60 25.89
CA SER A 981 -3.47 29.33 25.21
C SER A 981 -4.99 29.06 25.18
N LYS A 982 -5.53 28.61 24.04
CA LYS A 982 -6.97 28.33 23.87
C LYS A 982 -7.45 27.13 24.69
N ALA A 983 -6.53 26.26 25.14
CA ALA A 983 -6.75 25.11 26.02
C ALA A 983 -5.71 25.09 27.16
N GLU A 984 -4.91 24.03 27.30
CA GLU A 984 -3.91 23.85 28.37
C GLU A 984 -2.58 24.58 28.08
N ALA A 985 -1.98 25.20 29.10
CA ALA A 985 -0.61 25.73 29.03
C ALA A 985 0.43 24.61 28.84
N MET A 986 0.24 23.49 29.54
CA MET A 986 1.03 22.27 29.41
C MET A 986 0.11 21.05 29.38
N PHE A 987 0.30 20.16 28.41
CA PHE A 987 -0.50 18.95 28.23
C PHE A 987 0.39 17.71 28.10
N VAL A 988 0.25 16.76 29.03
CA VAL A 988 1.00 15.51 29.00
C VAL A 988 0.00 14.37 28.84
N TRP A 989 0.22 13.48 27.87
CA TRP A 989 -0.64 12.34 27.60
C TRP A 989 0.16 11.04 27.54
N ALA A 990 -0.40 9.97 28.13
CA ALA A 990 0.23 8.66 28.18
C ALA A 990 -0.81 7.57 27.86
N PRO A 991 -1.20 7.43 26.57
CA PRO A 991 -2.12 6.39 26.16
C PRO A 991 -1.43 5.03 26.26
N PHE A 992 -2.13 4.00 26.74
CA PHE A 992 -1.68 2.60 26.78
C PHE A 992 -0.79 2.14 27.94
N TRP A 993 -0.96 2.69 29.15
CA TRP A 993 -0.30 2.19 30.36
C TRP A 993 -0.66 0.72 30.69
N ASP A 994 0.36 -0.13 30.72
CA ASP A 994 0.38 -1.50 31.21
C ASP A 994 1.64 -1.69 32.08
N PRO A 995 1.51 -1.70 33.41
CA PRO A 995 2.64 -1.78 34.33
C PRO A 995 3.28 -3.17 34.42
N PHE A 996 2.70 -4.21 33.79
CA PHE A 996 3.12 -5.60 34.00
C PHE A 996 4.10 -6.14 32.93
N ILE A 997 4.32 -5.42 31.82
CA ILE A 997 5.03 -5.96 30.65
C ILE A 997 6.45 -5.39 30.47
N LYS A 998 6.67 -4.08 30.64
CA LYS A 998 8.00 -3.45 30.52
C LYS A 998 8.19 -2.32 31.54
N ASN A 999 9.43 -2.12 32.02
CA ASN A 999 9.76 -1.00 32.90
C ASN A 999 9.47 0.35 32.20
N LEU A 1000 8.81 1.26 32.91
CA LEU A 1000 8.57 2.64 32.46
C LEU A 1000 9.89 3.40 32.32
N ALA A 1001 9.97 4.24 31.28
CA ALA A 1001 10.97 5.30 31.19
C ALA A 1001 10.80 6.26 32.38
N GLU A 1002 11.91 6.78 32.92
CA GLU A 1002 11.85 7.92 33.84
C GLU A 1002 11.51 9.17 33.03
N ILE A 1003 10.35 9.78 33.28
CA ILE A 1003 9.91 11.00 32.58
C ILE A 1003 10.11 12.20 33.50
N ASN A 1004 11.04 13.09 33.14
CA ASN A 1004 11.46 14.21 33.97
C ASN A 1004 11.13 15.56 33.33
N TYR A 1005 10.26 16.32 33.98
CA TYR A 1005 9.99 17.72 33.66
C TYR A 1005 10.66 18.63 34.67
N THR A 1006 11.45 19.60 34.20
CA THR A 1006 12.05 20.62 35.06
C THR A 1006 11.67 22.00 34.53
N ILE A 1007 10.99 22.80 35.35
CA ILE A 1007 10.49 24.13 34.96
C ILE A 1007 11.15 25.18 35.87
N ILE A 1008 11.87 26.14 35.29
CA ILE A 1008 12.64 27.15 36.04
C ILE A 1008 12.38 28.53 35.44
N ASN A 1009 12.09 29.54 36.27
CA ASN A 1009 11.90 30.93 35.85
C ASN A 1009 10.91 31.13 34.69
N CYS A 1010 9.86 30.32 34.62
CA CYS A 1010 8.85 30.41 33.56
C CYS A 1010 7.66 31.27 34.00
N ASN A 1011 7.06 32.00 33.05
CA ASN A 1011 5.85 32.79 33.26
C ASN A 1011 4.68 32.12 32.53
N ILE A 1012 3.64 31.71 33.26
CA ILE A 1012 2.46 31.06 32.69
C ILE A 1012 1.23 31.88 33.07
N LYS A 1013 0.50 32.44 32.09
CA LYS A 1013 -0.64 33.34 32.35
C LYS A 1013 -1.75 33.28 31.31
N ASN A 1014 -2.99 33.56 31.72
CA ASN A 1014 -4.15 33.76 30.85
C ASN A 1014 -4.49 32.55 29.95
N ASN A 1015 -4.20 31.31 30.35
CA ASN A 1015 -4.56 30.14 29.55
C ASN A 1015 -5.97 29.66 29.95
N LYS A 1016 -6.74 29.09 29.01
CA LYS A 1016 -8.09 28.59 29.32
C LYS A 1016 -8.06 27.51 30.43
N LYS A 1017 -6.97 26.74 30.49
CA LYS A 1017 -6.61 25.89 31.63
C LYS A 1017 -5.13 26.13 31.99
N ASP A 1018 -4.89 26.64 33.19
CA ASP A 1018 -3.54 26.96 33.67
C ASP A 1018 -2.78 25.75 34.28
N TYR A 1019 -3.40 24.56 34.37
CA TYR A 1019 -2.82 23.35 34.97
C TYR A 1019 -2.82 22.14 34.02
N CYS A 1020 -1.90 21.19 34.26
CA CYS A 1020 -1.86 19.89 33.59
C CYS A 1020 -3.12 19.05 33.93
N THR A 1021 -3.83 18.53 32.92
CA THR A 1021 -4.90 17.55 33.11
C THR A 1021 -4.35 16.10 33.05
N THR A 1022 -4.86 15.25 33.94
CA THR A 1022 -4.38 13.93 34.40
C THR A 1022 -4.11 12.83 33.35
N ALA A 1023 -3.01 12.08 33.57
CA ALA A 1023 -2.97 10.60 33.66
C ALA A 1023 -2.05 10.23 34.85
N GLU A 1024 -2.36 9.20 35.63
CA GLU A 1024 -1.59 8.77 36.81
C GLU A 1024 -0.12 8.46 36.43
N ILE A 1025 0.83 9.32 36.83
CA ILE A 1025 2.26 9.01 36.79
C ILE A 1025 2.68 8.57 38.19
N SER A 1026 2.60 7.27 38.47
CA SER A 1026 3.18 6.68 39.67
C SER A 1026 4.69 6.48 39.47
N VAL A 1027 5.50 7.38 40.04
CA VAL A 1027 6.96 7.19 40.15
C VAL A 1027 7.24 6.16 41.24
N ILE A 1028 7.74 4.97 40.87
CA ILE A 1028 8.24 3.98 41.83
C ILE A 1028 9.77 4.05 41.85
N GLN A 1029 10.33 4.55 42.94
CA GLN A 1029 11.76 4.43 43.23
C GLN A 1029 11.98 3.13 44.02
N THR A 1030 12.49 2.07 43.39
CA THR A 1030 12.92 0.86 44.10
C THR A 1030 14.37 1.01 44.58
N THR A 1031 14.56 1.46 45.82
CA THR A 1031 15.83 1.27 46.52
C THR A 1031 15.85 -0.13 47.14
N SER A 1032 16.82 -0.94 46.73
CA SER A 1032 17.08 -2.28 47.25
C SER A 1032 17.57 -2.28 48.71
N SER A 1033 16.86 -2.96 49.63
CA SER A 1033 17.46 -3.63 50.80
C SER A 1033 16.49 -4.59 51.52
N THR A 1034 16.77 -5.89 51.42
CA THR A 1034 16.61 -7.00 52.40
C THR A 1034 15.63 -6.91 53.60
N GLY A 1035 14.72 -7.90 53.74
CA GLY A 1035 14.26 -8.46 55.05
C GLY A 1035 12.73 -8.49 55.33
N PRO A 1036 12.15 -9.55 55.95
CA PRO A 1036 10.68 -9.78 56.00
C PRO A 1036 10.00 -9.50 57.36
N LEU A 1037 8.66 -9.34 57.33
CA LEU A 1037 7.61 -9.63 58.35
C LEU A 1037 6.65 -8.49 58.80
N MET A 1038 5.36 -8.88 58.82
CA MET A 1038 4.22 -8.51 59.70
C MET A 1038 3.42 -7.18 59.57
N THR A 1039 2.14 -7.38 59.18
CA THR A 1039 0.85 -6.83 59.68
C THR A 1039 0.81 -5.89 60.91
N GLN A 1040 0.12 -4.73 60.82
CA GLN A 1040 -1.14 -4.35 61.54
C GLN A 1040 -1.46 -2.83 61.55
N PHE A 1041 -2.73 -2.51 61.23
CA PHE A 1041 -3.70 -1.52 61.79
C PHE A 1041 -3.42 0.00 62.09
N LEU A 1042 -4.34 0.82 61.52
CA LEU A 1042 -5.15 1.95 62.04
C LEU A 1042 -4.59 3.37 62.39
N ASN A 1043 -5.37 4.33 61.87
CA ASN A 1043 -5.80 5.64 62.41
C ASN A 1043 -4.85 6.85 62.47
N SER A 1044 -5.12 7.78 61.54
CA SER A 1044 -5.27 9.24 61.68
C SER A 1044 -4.65 9.93 62.91
N THR A 1045 -3.71 10.86 62.67
CA THR A 1045 -3.91 12.32 62.77
C THR A 1045 -2.56 13.08 62.78
N LYS A 1046 -2.58 14.31 62.20
CA LYS A 1046 -1.72 15.49 62.46
C LYS A 1046 -0.40 15.71 61.67
N LYS A 1047 -0.40 16.84 60.96
CA LYS A 1047 0.56 17.98 60.94
C LYS A 1047 2.06 17.69 61.15
N ALA A 1048 2.91 18.06 60.18
CA ALA A 1048 4.20 18.74 60.38
C ALA A 1048 4.73 19.26 59.02
N VAL A 1049 4.98 20.57 58.85
CA VAL A 1049 6.24 21.34 59.04
C VAL A 1049 7.19 21.25 57.84
N TRP A 1050 7.41 22.40 57.20
CA TRP A 1050 8.34 22.62 56.10
C TRP A 1050 9.78 22.79 56.62
N THR A 1051 10.69 21.99 56.08
CA THR A 1051 12.12 22.32 55.93
C THR A 1051 12.61 21.64 54.65
N SER A 1052 13.05 22.45 53.67
CA SER A 1052 13.89 22.09 52.49
C SER A 1052 13.84 20.62 52.03
N GLY A 1053 12.92 20.26 51.12
CA GLY A 1053 12.68 18.88 50.73
C GLY A 1053 12.85 18.60 49.24
N PHE A 1054 13.68 17.58 48.93
CA PHE A 1054 13.44 16.64 47.83
C PHE A 1054 12.03 16.05 47.98
N LEU A 1055 11.29 15.88 46.89
CA LEU A 1055 9.96 15.27 46.90
C LEU A 1055 10.07 13.73 46.99
N THR A 1056 9.76 13.18 48.15
CA THR A 1056 9.42 11.75 48.36
C THR A 1056 8.05 11.67 49.05
N PHE A 1057 7.11 10.88 48.52
CA PHE A 1057 5.84 10.58 49.20
C PHE A 1057 5.39 9.13 48.98
N GLY A 1058 5.01 8.49 50.10
CA GLY A 1058 4.49 7.12 50.18
C GLY A 1058 2.97 7.02 50.02
N SER A 1059 2.50 5.80 49.76
CA SER A 1059 1.15 5.44 49.33
C SER A 1059 0.03 5.74 50.35
N THR A 1060 -1.13 6.21 49.86
CA THR A 1060 -2.44 5.78 50.37
C THR A 1060 -3.47 5.70 49.25
N THR A 1061 -4.26 4.63 49.27
CA THR A 1061 -5.35 4.31 48.36
C THR A 1061 -6.59 5.15 48.67
N ARG A 1062 -6.96 6.07 47.78
CA ARG A 1062 -8.35 6.50 47.54
C ARG A 1062 -8.47 7.31 46.25
N THR A 1063 -9.42 6.89 45.43
CA THR A 1063 -9.80 7.43 44.13
C THR A 1063 -10.36 8.85 44.22
N SER A 1064 -9.57 9.83 43.78
CA SER A 1064 -10.01 11.17 43.33
C SER A 1064 -8.85 11.88 42.61
N PRO A 1065 -9.09 12.66 41.54
CA PRO A 1065 -8.04 13.26 40.72
C PRO A 1065 -7.28 14.33 41.52
N ILE A 1066 -5.95 14.18 41.62
CA ILE A 1066 -5.07 15.16 42.26
C ILE A 1066 -4.45 16.03 41.16
N PRO A 1067 -4.63 17.36 41.16
CA PRO A 1067 -3.96 18.26 40.22
C PRO A 1067 -2.46 18.38 40.55
N LEU A 1068 -1.62 18.44 39.52
CA LEU A 1068 -0.22 18.86 39.65
C LEU A 1068 -0.19 20.32 40.15
N LEU A 1069 0.18 20.50 41.42
CA LEU A 1069 0.46 21.81 42.02
C LEU A 1069 1.81 22.33 41.50
N CYS A 1070 1.79 23.16 40.45
CA CYS A 1070 2.87 24.12 40.23
C CYS A 1070 2.78 25.19 41.34
N THR A 1071 3.57 25.04 42.40
CA THR A 1071 3.79 26.15 43.33
C THR A 1071 4.68 27.18 42.65
N THR A 1072 4.17 28.41 42.50
CA THR A 1072 4.98 29.60 42.26
C THR A 1072 6.10 29.69 43.30
N VAL A 1073 7.34 29.48 42.88
CA VAL A 1073 8.51 29.91 43.66
C VAL A 1073 8.76 31.37 43.26
N ARG A 1074 8.59 32.28 44.22
CA ARG A 1074 9.01 33.68 44.08
C ARG A 1074 10.52 33.81 44.04
#